data_AF-J3MHD4-F1
#
_entry.id   AF-J3MHD4-F1
#
_cell.length_a   1.000
_cell.length_b   1.000
_cell.length_c   1.000
_cell.angle_alpha   90.00
_cell.angle_beta   90.00
_cell.angle_gamma   90.00
#
_symmetry.space_group_name_H-M   'P 1'
#
loop_
_entity.id
_entity.type
_entity.pdbx_description
1 polymer ?
#
loop_
_entity_poly.entity_id
_entity_poly.type
_entity_poly.pdbx_seq_one_letter_code
_entity_poly.pdbx_strand_id
1 'polypeptide(L)'
;MPPAGEAAAPPPPPRRLVFAFYLTGHGFGHATRAIEVARHLIAAGHQVHVATAVPEFVFTAELRSPALHIRRAVLDCGAVQTDALTVDPLASLDKYHETAVVPRESILTTEAEWLTSIKADLVISDVVPMACRVAADVGIPSACIGNFSWDYIYAEYIVASGDHHRSIVWQIAEDYAHCDLLLRLPGYCPMLAFRDVTDVPLVVRGLRRSRPEVRKELGIEANTKVVVFNFGGQPSGWNLKQEWLPDGWICLVCGASDSQEVPPNFIKLAKDAYTPDVMAASDCMLGKIGYGTASEALAYKLPFIFVRRDYFNEEPFLRNLLEHYQNSIEMTRRDFLNGHWKPYLLRALTLQPCYDGATNGGEVAARILQDTAVGKKCISDKFNGARRLQDAIVLGYQLQRASGRDVAIPDWYSLSETEVGVCPISRKTKTKENTESCFEDFEILHGDMQGLPDTMAFLKSLSELNQIELKSNKKQPGERIAASVLFDWEEEMYIARAPGRLDVMGGIADYSGSLVLQLPLREACHVAVQRNHPSNQKLLEHTQARQLENGGTGPVVQIVSFGSELSNRSPTFDMNLSDLMDRDKPISYKNAREYFCGNPSQKWAAYVAGTILVLMTELDVKFNDSMSILVSSDVPEGKGVSSSASVEVATMAAVAAAYGLNIAPRDLALLCQKVENHVVGAPCGVMDQMTSACGEANKLLAMVCQPAEVKELVAIPTHMRFWGLDSGIRHR
;
A
#
# COMPACT_ATOMS: atom_id res chain seq x y z
N MET A 1 62.36 45.37 9.43
CA MET A 1 62.07 44.51 8.27
C MET A 1 61.69 43.14 8.79
N PRO A 2 60.41 42.74 8.74
CA PRO A 2 60.05 41.33 8.85
C PRO A 2 60.22 40.64 7.48
N PRO A 3 60.46 39.31 7.44
CA PRO A 3 60.72 38.59 6.21
C PRO A 3 59.43 38.41 5.40
N ALA A 4 59.58 38.46 4.07
CA ALA A 4 58.51 38.25 3.11
C ALA A 4 57.95 36.82 3.21
N GLY A 5 56.63 36.70 3.40
CA GLY A 5 55.93 35.42 3.38
C GLY A 5 55.90 34.85 1.97
N GLU A 6 56.28 33.58 1.83
CA GLU A 6 56.06 32.79 0.63
C GLU A 6 54.55 32.70 0.33
N ALA A 7 54.16 33.17 -0.85
CA ALA A 7 52.82 32.97 -1.36
C ALA A 7 52.62 31.47 -1.62
N ALA A 8 51.68 30.87 -0.88
CA ALA A 8 51.26 29.49 -1.08
C ALA A 8 50.80 29.29 -2.54
N ALA A 9 51.40 28.30 -3.21
CA ALA A 9 51.00 27.91 -4.55
C ALA A 9 49.50 27.53 -4.58
N PRO A 10 48.77 27.87 -5.67
CA PRO A 10 47.36 27.52 -5.79
C PRO A 10 47.19 25.99 -5.68
N PRO A 11 46.12 25.51 -5.03
CA PRO A 11 45.85 24.08 -4.90
C PRO A 11 45.79 23.43 -6.29
N PRO A 12 46.31 22.20 -6.45
CA PRO A 12 46.24 21.50 -7.73
C PRO A 12 44.77 21.39 -8.18
N PRO A 13 44.50 21.45 -9.50
CA PRO A 13 43.15 21.28 -10.00
C PRO A 13 42.59 19.91 -9.56
N PRO A 14 41.30 19.83 -9.18
CA PRO A 14 40.71 18.59 -8.73
C PRO A 14 40.88 17.50 -9.80
N ARG A 15 41.29 16.30 -9.37
CA ARG A 15 41.45 15.12 -10.25
C ARG A 15 40.13 14.89 -10.99
N ARG A 16 40.19 14.84 -12.32
CA ARG A 16 39.04 14.48 -13.16
C ARG A 16 38.77 12.98 -13.03
N LEU A 17 37.64 12.63 -12.43
CA LEU A 17 37.20 11.25 -12.24
C LEU A 17 36.24 10.80 -13.36
N VAL A 18 36.14 9.49 -13.57
CA VAL A 18 35.23 8.83 -14.51
C VAL A 18 34.24 7.97 -13.72
N PHE A 19 32.96 8.29 -13.81
CA PHE A 19 31.88 7.55 -13.16
C PHE A 19 31.13 6.69 -14.18
N ALA A 20 30.99 5.39 -13.90
CA ALA A 20 30.15 4.49 -14.69
C ALA A 20 28.79 4.30 -14.00
N PHE A 21 27.74 4.88 -14.56
CA PHE A 21 26.40 4.92 -13.96
C PHE A 21 25.45 3.94 -14.64
N TYR A 22 25.13 2.84 -13.97
CA TYR A 22 24.18 1.83 -14.39
C TYR A 22 22.78 2.17 -13.92
N LEU A 23 21.81 2.18 -14.83
CA LEU A 23 20.42 2.52 -14.51
C LEU A 23 19.47 1.40 -14.90
N THR A 24 18.62 0.99 -13.97
CA THR A 24 17.55 0.02 -14.22
C THR A 24 16.64 0.49 -15.36
N GLY A 25 16.11 -0.48 -16.11
CA GLY A 25 15.10 -0.23 -17.15
C GLY A 25 13.72 0.12 -16.60
N HIS A 26 13.55 0.17 -15.27
CA HIS A 26 12.25 0.32 -14.63
C HIS A 26 11.72 1.77 -14.65
N GLY A 27 11.14 2.18 -15.79
CA GLY A 27 10.45 3.46 -15.92
C GLY A 27 11.37 4.69 -15.94
N PHE A 28 10.80 5.85 -16.26
CA PHE A 28 11.59 7.08 -16.45
C PHE A 28 11.99 7.79 -15.15
N GLY A 29 11.39 7.44 -14.00
CA GLY A 29 11.71 8.06 -12.71
C GLY A 29 13.14 7.81 -12.23
N HIS A 30 13.72 6.65 -12.55
CA HIS A 30 15.13 6.34 -12.28
C HIS A 30 16.07 7.20 -13.13
N ALA A 31 15.74 7.39 -14.41
CA ALA A 31 16.50 8.28 -15.27
C ALA A 31 16.50 9.73 -14.77
N THR A 32 15.34 10.25 -14.32
CA THR A 32 15.25 11.65 -13.86
C THR A 32 16.06 11.92 -12.59
N ARG A 33 16.08 10.98 -11.63
CA ARG A 33 16.93 11.12 -10.43
C ARG A 33 18.42 10.98 -10.76
N ALA A 34 18.78 10.06 -11.65
CA ALA A 34 20.16 9.86 -12.08
C ALA A 34 20.71 11.09 -12.83
N ILE A 35 19.89 11.72 -13.66
CA ILE A 35 20.22 12.98 -14.35
C ILE A 35 20.59 14.08 -13.35
N GLU A 36 19.87 14.18 -12.23
CA GLU A 36 20.17 15.18 -11.19
C GLU A 36 21.55 14.96 -10.57
N VAL A 37 21.87 13.72 -10.19
CA VAL A 37 23.19 13.37 -9.64
C VAL A 37 24.30 13.59 -10.69
N ALA A 38 24.08 13.13 -11.92
CA ALA A 38 25.03 13.29 -13.02
C ALA A 38 25.30 14.78 -13.33
N ARG A 39 24.28 15.65 -13.24
CA ARG A 39 24.44 17.10 -13.43
C ARG A 39 25.45 17.68 -12.45
N HIS A 40 25.38 17.30 -11.17
CA HIS A 40 26.32 17.79 -10.16
C HIS A 40 27.73 17.21 -10.32
N LEU A 41 27.87 15.94 -10.72
CA LEU A 41 29.18 15.33 -11.03
C LEU A 41 29.86 16.02 -12.23
N ILE A 42 29.09 16.31 -13.28
CA ILE A 42 29.59 17.01 -14.47
C ILE A 42 29.92 18.47 -14.14
N ALA A 43 29.09 19.15 -13.34
CA ALA A 43 29.38 20.51 -12.88
C ALA A 43 30.66 20.59 -12.02
N ALA A 44 31.00 19.52 -11.30
CA ALA A 44 32.27 19.38 -10.58
C ALA A 44 33.47 19.03 -11.48
N GLY A 45 33.26 18.87 -12.80
CA GLY A 45 34.31 18.65 -13.79
C GLY A 45 34.61 17.19 -14.14
N HIS A 46 33.75 16.25 -13.73
CA HIS A 46 33.94 14.81 -13.95
C HIS A 46 33.29 14.29 -15.24
N GLN A 47 33.63 13.07 -15.64
CA GLN A 47 32.97 12.36 -16.75
C GLN A 47 31.96 11.35 -16.21
N VAL A 48 30.80 11.24 -16.86
CA VAL A 48 29.75 10.30 -16.49
C VAL A 48 29.38 9.47 -17.71
N HIS A 49 29.52 8.15 -17.60
CA HIS A 49 29.13 7.16 -18.60
C HIS A 49 27.90 6.41 -18.11
N VAL A 50 26.75 6.63 -18.73
CA VAL A 50 25.49 5.98 -18.37
C VAL A 50 25.29 4.70 -19.19
N ALA A 51 24.98 3.58 -18.54
CA ALA A 51 24.59 2.32 -19.18
C ALA A 51 23.14 1.98 -18.81
N THR A 52 22.22 1.99 -19.79
CA THR A 52 20.78 1.82 -19.51
C THR A 52 19.97 1.37 -20.73
N ALA A 53 18.79 0.80 -20.48
CA ALA A 53 17.79 0.50 -21.50
C ALA A 53 16.90 1.72 -21.81
N VAL A 54 16.92 2.75 -20.97
CA VAL A 54 16.15 3.98 -21.13
C VAL A 54 16.62 4.72 -22.40
N PRO A 55 15.70 5.26 -23.23
CA PRO A 55 16.08 6.00 -24.44
C PRO A 55 16.97 7.23 -24.17
N GLU A 56 17.96 7.43 -25.03
CA GLU A 56 18.96 8.51 -24.92
C GLU A 56 18.36 9.92 -24.86
N PHE A 57 17.20 10.13 -25.51
CA PHE A 57 16.54 11.44 -25.55
C PHE A 57 16.12 11.92 -24.14
N VAL A 58 15.84 11.01 -23.20
CA VAL A 58 15.45 11.36 -21.82
C VAL A 58 16.58 12.11 -21.10
N PHE A 59 17.83 11.75 -21.38
CA PHE A 59 19.01 12.39 -20.80
C PHE A 59 19.41 13.64 -21.58
N THR A 60 19.46 13.56 -22.92
CA THR A 60 19.95 14.65 -23.78
C THR A 60 18.98 15.83 -23.89
N ALA A 61 17.69 15.62 -23.60
CA ALA A 61 16.74 16.71 -23.40
C ALA A 61 17.03 17.54 -22.14
N GLU A 62 17.62 16.90 -21.12
CA GLU A 62 17.76 17.44 -19.77
C GLU A 62 19.19 17.90 -19.41
N LEU A 63 20.19 17.26 -20.02
CA LEU A 63 21.61 17.46 -19.72
C LEU A 63 22.44 17.31 -20.98
N ARG A 64 22.73 18.43 -21.65
CA ARG A 64 23.62 18.48 -22.81
C ARG A 64 25.03 18.82 -22.36
N SER A 65 25.90 17.83 -22.26
CA SER A 65 27.30 18.01 -21.90
C SER A 65 28.19 17.04 -22.69
N PRO A 66 29.36 17.47 -23.19
CA PRO A 66 30.34 16.57 -23.81
C PRO A 66 30.96 15.58 -22.81
N ALA A 67 30.73 15.77 -21.50
CA ALA A 67 31.19 14.86 -20.45
C ALA A 67 30.15 13.79 -20.07
N LEU A 68 28.98 13.79 -20.72
CA LEU A 68 27.96 12.76 -20.58
C LEU A 68 28.02 11.81 -21.78
N HIS A 69 28.21 10.52 -21.52
CA HIS A 69 28.22 9.48 -22.54
C HIS A 69 27.14 8.46 -22.21
N ILE A 70 26.30 8.08 -23.16
CA ILE A 70 25.19 7.14 -22.94
C ILE A 70 25.41 5.91 -23.82
N ARG A 71 25.36 4.74 -23.20
CA ARG A 71 25.41 3.44 -23.86
C ARG A 71 24.12 2.70 -23.59
N ARG A 72 23.49 2.20 -24.65
CA ARG A 72 22.34 1.33 -24.52
C ARG A 72 22.77 -0.04 -23.99
N ALA A 73 22.25 -0.44 -22.84
CA ALA A 73 22.52 -1.73 -22.20
C ALA A 73 21.27 -2.23 -21.47
N VAL A 74 20.91 -3.49 -21.65
CA VAL A 74 19.79 -4.12 -20.94
C VAL A 74 20.36 -5.08 -19.92
N LEU A 75 20.28 -4.72 -18.64
CA LEU A 75 20.94 -5.42 -17.53
C LEU A 75 19.94 -5.90 -16.46
N ASP A 76 18.71 -5.38 -16.53
CA ASP A 76 17.54 -5.85 -15.81
C ASP A 76 16.28 -5.49 -16.62
N CYS A 77 15.13 -6.00 -16.19
CA CYS A 77 13.83 -5.70 -16.78
C CYS A 77 12.88 -4.90 -15.85
N GLY A 78 13.25 -4.75 -14.58
CA GLY A 78 12.37 -4.23 -13.54
C GLY A 78 11.06 -5.00 -13.38
N ALA A 79 9.98 -4.32 -13.00
CA ALA A 79 8.65 -4.91 -12.93
C ALA A 79 7.87 -4.76 -14.25
N VAL A 80 7.38 -5.87 -14.79
CA VAL A 80 6.53 -5.94 -15.98
C VAL A 80 5.11 -5.52 -15.60
N GLN A 81 4.57 -4.52 -16.30
CA GLN A 81 3.23 -4.00 -16.05
C GLN A 81 2.26 -4.52 -17.12
N THR A 82 1.08 -4.99 -16.73
CA THR A 82 -0.02 -5.33 -17.65
C THR A 82 -0.83 -4.11 -18.04
N ASP A 83 -0.99 -3.17 -17.11
CA ASP A 83 -1.57 -1.85 -17.32
C ASP A 83 -0.86 -0.80 -16.45
N ALA A 84 -1.30 0.47 -16.53
CA ALA A 84 -0.67 1.56 -15.77
C ALA A 84 -0.68 1.37 -14.23
N LEU A 85 -1.58 0.52 -13.72
CA LEU A 85 -1.87 0.29 -12.30
C LEU A 85 -1.60 -1.15 -11.83
N THR A 86 -1.21 -2.07 -12.70
CA THR A 86 -1.12 -3.50 -12.36
C THR A 86 0.23 -4.07 -12.81
N VAL A 87 0.96 -4.66 -11.86
CA VAL A 87 2.20 -5.41 -12.12
C VAL A 87 1.88 -6.90 -12.27
N ASP A 88 2.58 -7.58 -13.18
CA ASP A 88 2.55 -9.04 -13.32
C ASP A 88 3.81 -9.65 -12.67
N PRO A 89 3.67 -10.29 -11.49
CA PRO A 89 4.79 -10.88 -10.78
C PRO A 89 5.49 -12.01 -11.56
N LEU A 90 4.73 -12.88 -12.23
CA LEU A 90 5.30 -14.03 -12.96
C LEU A 90 6.03 -13.56 -14.21
N ALA A 91 5.39 -12.70 -15.02
CA ALA A 91 6.03 -12.16 -16.21
C ALA A 91 7.29 -11.34 -15.87
N SER A 92 7.32 -10.67 -14.71
CA SER A 92 8.52 -9.98 -14.22
C SER A 92 9.66 -10.95 -13.96
N LEU A 93 9.40 -12.08 -13.28
CA LEU A 93 10.42 -13.08 -12.97
C LEU A 93 10.91 -13.81 -14.23
N ASP A 94 10.01 -14.20 -15.12
CA ASP A 94 10.35 -14.85 -16.40
C ASP A 94 11.21 -13.92 -17.25
N LYS A 95 10.82 -12.63 -17.34
CA LYS A 95 11.60 -11.63 -18.09
C LYS A 95 12.97 -11.40 -17.48
N TYR A 96 13.07 -11.36 -16.15
CA TYR A 96 14.35 -11.20 -15.47
C TYR A 96 15.26 -12.41 -15.72
N HIS A 97 14.69 -13.62 -15.70
CA HIS A 97 15.41 -14.85 -16.02
C HIS A 97 16.03 -14.79 -17.42
N GLU A 98 15.25 -14.44 -18.44
CA GLU A 98 15.74 -14.29 -19.81
C GLU A 98 16.79 -13.18 -19.97
N THR A 99 16.61 -12.07 -19.24
CA THR A 99 17.38 -10.83 -19.49
C THR A 99 18.70 -10.80 -18.70
N ALA A 100 18.71 -11.32 -17.48
CA ALA A 100 19.83 -11.17 -16.55
C ALA A 100 20.41 -12.51 -16.06
N VAL A 101 19.63 -13.60 -16.05
CA VAL A 101 20.11 -14.91 -15.57
C VAL A 101 20.72 -15.73 -16.70
N VAL A 102 20.02 -15.89 -17.83
CA VAL A 102 20.49 -16.69 -18.97
C VAL A 102 21.79 -16.12 -19.59
N PRO A 103 21.89 -14.82 -19.94
CA PRO A 103 23.09 -14.24 -20.55
C PRO A 103 24.15 -13.78 -19.52
N ARG A 104 24.02 -14.16 -18.24
CA ARG A 104 24.75 -13.56 -17.12
C ARG A 104 26.27 -13.51 -17.33
N GLU A 105 26.91 -14.63 -17.65
CA GLU A 105 28.37 -14.70 -17.83
C GLU A 105 28.87 -13.78 -18.95
N SER A 106 28.11 -13.70 -20.05
CA SER A 106 28.42 -12.82 -21.18
C SER A 106 28.30 -11.35 -20.80
N ILE A 107 27.26 -10.99 -20.04
CA ILE A 107 27.09 -9.63 -19.51
C ILE A 107 28.26 -9.27 -18.59
N LEU A 108 28.57 -10.10 -17.59
CA LEU A 108 29.66 -9.81 -16.64
C LEU A 108 31.00 -9.57 -17.36
N THR A 109 31.31 -10.40 -18.35
CA THR A 109 32.55 -10.27 -19.15
C THR A 109 32.55 -8.96 -19.95
N THR A 110 31.47 -8.68 -20.68
CA THR A 110 31.35 -7.47 -21.51
C THR A 110 31.43 -6.20 -20.68
N GLU A 111 30.79 -6.19 -19.51
CA GLU A 111 30.77 -5.04 -18.62
C GLU A 111 32.12 -4.83 -17.93
N ALA A 112 32.82 -5.89 -17.55
CA ALA A 112 34.17 -5.79 -16.99
C ALA A 112 35.17 -5.20 -18.00
N GLU A 113 35.12 -5.64 -19.25
CA GLU A 113 35.92 -5.08 -20.34
C GLU A 113 35.59 -3.60 -20.58
N TRP A 114 34.30 -3.25 -20.57
CA TRP A 114 33.86 -1.88 -20.78
C TRP A 114 34.33 -0.94 -19.67
N LEU A 115 34.16 -1.31 -18.39
CA LEU A 115 34.63 -0.52 -17.24
C LEU A 115 36.14 -0.27 -17.30
N THR A 116 36.90 -1.29 -17.67
CA THR A 116 38.36 -1.19 -17.85
C THR A 116 38.70 -0.24 -19.00
N SER A 117 37.97 -0.31 -20.12
CA SER A 117 38.21 0.51 -21.30
C SER A 117 38.02 2.01 -21.05
N ILE A 118 37.02 2.38 -20.23
CA ILE A 118 36.73 3.78 -19.87
C ILE A 118 37.55 4.24 -18.66
N LYS A 119 38.30 3.33 -18.01
CA LYS A 119 39.08 3.59 -16.79
C LYS A 119 38.20 4.18 -15.68
N ALA A 120 37.06 3.54 -15.41
CA ALA A 120 36.13 3.99 -14.38
C ALA A 120 36.81 4.06 -13.01
N ASP A 121 36.65 5.19 -12.31
CA ASP A 121 37.12 5.38 -10.93
C ASP A 121 36.07 4.91 -9.90
N LEU A 122 34.78 4.92 -10.27
CA LEU A 122 33.67 4.45 -9.43
C LEU A 122 32.51 3.94 -10.29
N VAL A 123 31.93 2.81 -9.88
CA VAL A 123 30.66 2.31 -10.42
C VAL A 123 29.49 2.82 -9.58
N ILE A 124 28.51 3.45 -10.20
CA ILE A 124 27.27 3.88 -9.58
C ILE A 124 26.14 3.00 -10.11
N SER A 125 25.38 2.38 -9.22
CA SER A 125 24.24 1.56 -9.59
C SER A 125 22.94 2.18 -9.07
N ASP A 126 22.08 2.64 -9.98
CA ASP A 126 20.67 2.90 -9.68
C ASP A 126 19.94 1.55 -9.69
N VAL A 127 20.15 0.83 -8.59
CA VAL A 127 19.58 -0.48 -8.25
C VAL A 127 19.78 -1.59 -9.29
N VAL A 128 20.75 -1.50 -10.20
CA VAL A 128 21.13 -2.60 -11.11
C VAL A 128 22.03 -3.60 -10.36
N PRO A 129 21.60 -4.84 -10.08
CA PRO A 129 22.36 -5.75 -9.22
C PRO A 129 23.74 -6.10 -9.80
N MET A 130 23.78 -6.49 -11.08
CA MET A 130 25.00 -6.94 -11.73
C MET A 130 26.11 -5.88 -11.76
N ALA A 131 25.76 -4.59 -11.70
CA ALA A 131 26.77 -3.52 -11.66
C ALA A 131 27.67 -3.62 -10.42
N CYS A 132 27.12 -3.99 -9.27
CA CYS A 132 27.88 -4.20 -8.03
C CYS A 132 28.82 -5.40 -8.16
N ARG A 133 28.34 -6.49 -8.77
CA ARG A 133 29.15 -7.68 -9.01
C ARG A 133 30.31 -7.41 -9.97
N VAL A 134 30.05 -6.77 -11.12
CA VAL A 134 31.10 -6.44 -12.10
C VAL A 134 32.14 -5.50 -11.48
N ALA A 135 31.71 -4.51 -10.70
CA ALA A 135 32.64 -3.61 -10.02
C ALA A 135 33.60 -4.37 -9.10
N ALA A 136 33.09 -5.32 -8.33
CA ALA A 136 33.90 -6.18 -7.46
C ALA A 136 34.84 -7.11 -8.25
N ASP A 137 34.36 -7.71 -9.35
CA ASP A 137 35.17 -8.59 -10.20
C ASP A 137 36.35 -7.82 -10.85
N VAL A 138 36.16 -6.53 -11.18
CA VAL A 138 37.22 -5.65 -11.74
C VAL A 138 38.08 -4.98 -10.64
N GLY A 139 37.59 -4.92 -9.40
CA GLY A 139 38.26 -4.25 -8.28
C GLY A 139 38.08 -2.72 -8.26
N ILE A 140 36.94 -2.22 -8.76
CA ILE A 140 36.55 -0.80 -8.74
C ILE A 140 35.54 -0.59 -7.60
N PRO A 141 35.65 0.49 -6.80
CA PRO A 141 34.65 0.78 -5.79
C PRO A 141 33.27 1.00 -6.41
N SER A 142 32.23 0.64 -5.68
CA SER A 142 30.84 0.74 -6.14
C SER A 142 29.92 1.38 -5.11
N ALA A 143 29.00 2.20 -5.58
CA ALA A 143 27.94 2.77 -4.78
C ALA A 143 26.58 2.52 -5.42
N CYS A 144 25.59 2.14 -4.62
CA CYS A 144 24.20 2.05 -5.05
C CYS A 144 23.44 3.32 -4.66
N ILE A 145 22.42 3.69 -5.43
CA ILE A 145 21.49 4.77 -5.10
C ILE A 145 20.07 4.27 -5.29
N GLY A 146 19.23 4.37 -4.27
CA GLY A 146 17.83 3.95 -4.40
C GLY A 146 17.01 4.02 -3.13
N ASN A 147 15.70 3.88 -3.28
CA ASN A 147 14.71 3.70 -2.21
C ASN A 147 14.23 2.24 -2.13
N PHE A 148 14.68 1.34 -2.99
CA PHE A 148 14.33 -0.08 -2.92
C PHE A 148 15.44 -0.92 -3.53
N SER A 149 15.33 -2.24 -3.40
CA SER A 149 16.23 -3.22 -3.99
C SER A 149 15.43 -4.31 -4.70
N TRP A 150 15.93 -4.85 -5.81
CA TRP A 150 15.17 -5.85 -6.59
C TRP A 150 14.99 -7.18 -5.84
N ASP A 151 15.89 -7.55 -4.93
CA ASP A 151 15.71 -8.73 -4.06
C ASP A 151 14.49 -8.56 -3.15
N TYR A 152 14.28 -7.35 -2.60
CA TYR A 152 13.08 -7.04 -1.83
C TYR A 152 11.81 -7.08 -2.68
N ILE A 153 11.83 -6.46 -3.87
CA ILE A 153 10.64 -6.43 -4.75
C ILE A 153 10.28 -7.85 -5.22
N TYR A 154 11.25 -8.61 -5.72
CA TYR A 154 11.01 -9.94 -6.28
C TYR A 154 10.78 -11.03 -5.22
N ALA A 155 11.17 -10.81 -3.96
CA ALA A 155 10.87 -11.71 -2.86
C ALA A 155 9.37 -12.01 -2.76
N GLU A 156 8.52 -10.99 -2.91
CA GLU A 156 7.06 -11.18 -2.94
C GLU A 156 6.58 -11.88 -4.22
N TYR A 157 7.19 -11.57 -5.36
CA TYR A 157 6.75 -12.16 -6.63
C TYR A 157 6.94 -13.67 -6.64
N ILE A 158 7.99 -14.17 -6.00
CA ILE A 158 8.19 -15.60 -5.79
C ILE A 158 7.09 -16.20 -4.92
N VAL A 159 6.69 -15.53 -3.84
CA VAL A 159 5.58 -15.97 -2.96
C VAL A 159 4.25 -15.99 -3.72
N ALA A 160 4.05 -15.11 -4.70
CA ALA A 160 2.85 -15.08 -5.53
C ALA A 160 2.87 -16.14 -6.66
N SER A 161 4.02 -16.36 -7.30
CA SER A 161 4.14 -17.11 -8.56
C SER A 161 4.72 -18.52 -8.41
N GLY A 162 5.28 -18.89 -7.24
CA GLY A 162 5.80 -20.22 -6.93
C GLY A 162 7.34 -20.33 -6.95
N ASP A 163 7.83 -21.51 -6.53
CA ASP A 163 9.23 -21.68 -6.09
C ASP A 163 10.30 -21.75 -7.20
N HIS A 164 9.88 -21.88 -8.47
CA HIS A 164 10.80 -22.11 -9.61
C HIS A 164 11.84 -20.98 -9.81
N HIS A 165 11.58 -19.78 -9.29
CA HIS A 165 12.45 -18.60 -9.45
C HIS A 165 13.19 -18.19 -8.16
N ARG A 166 13.19 -19.02 -7.11
CA ARG A 166 13.81 -18.67 -5.82
C ARG A 166 15.27 -18.23 -5.92
N SER A 167 16.04 -18.85 -6.81
CA SER A 167 17.46 -18.52 -7.01
C SER A 167 17.70 -17.08 -7.50
N ILE A 168 16.72 -16.45 -8.16
CA ILE A 168 16.83 -15.08 -8.67
C ILE A 168 17.07 -14.11 -7.51
N VAL A 169 16.24 -14.17 -6.47
CA VAL A 169 16.35 -13.24 -5.33
C VAL A 169 17.66 -13.44 -4.57
N TRP A 170 18.09 -14.69 -4.36
CA TRP A 170 19.38 -14.97 -3.74
C TRP A 170 20.54 -14.41 -4.56
N GLN A 171 20.50 -14.56 -5.89
CA GLN A 171 21.54 -14.04 -6.77
C GLN A 171 21.59 -12.51 -6.76
N ILE A 172 20.43 -11.84 -6.76
CA ILE A 172 20.34 -10.38 -6.69
C ILE A 172 20.90 -9.88 -5.35
N ALA A 173 20.51 -10.51 -4.24
CA ALA A 173 21.00 -10.15 -2.92
C ALA A 173 22.52 -10.37 -2.79
N GLU A 174 23.06 -11.45 -3.36
CA GLU A 174 24.50 -11.67 -3.44
C GLU A 174 25.20 -10.57 -4.24
N ASP A 175 24.66 -10.20 -5.40
CA ASP A 175 25.22 -9.14 -6.24
C ASP A 175 25.27 -7.79 -5.50
N TYR A 176 24.18 -7.40 -4.83
CA TYR A 176 24.16 -6.18 -4.03
C TYR A 176 25.08 -6.23 -2.81
N ALA A 177 25.35 -7.41 -2.24
CA ALA A 177 26.25 -7.56 -1.09
C ALA A 177 27.71 -7.19 -1.41
N HIS A 178 28.08 -7.12 -2.70
CA HIS A 178 29.36 -6.61 -3.18
C HIS A 178 29.44 -5.08 -3.23
N CYS A 179 28.35 -4.36 -2.98
CA CYS A 179 28.34 -2.91 -3.00
C CYS A 179 29.06 -2.31 -1.78
N ASP A 180 29.94 -1.33 -2.01
CA ASP A 180 30.70 -0.67 -0.92
C ASP A 180 29.84 0.33 -0.14
N LEU A 181 28.85 0.96 -0.78
CA LEU A 181 28.02 1.99 -0.14
C LEU A 181 26.64 2.11 -0.81
N LEU A 182 25.58 2.06 -0.02
CA LEU A 182 24.24 2.47 -0.44
C LEU A 182 23.94 3.92 -0.05
N LEU A 183 23.63 4.76 -1.03
CA LEU A 183 22.97 6.06 -0.85
C LEU A 183 21.46 5.85 -0.86
N ARG A 184 20.87 5.78 0.33
CA ARG A 184 19.47 5.43 0.50
C ARG A 184 18.60 6.68 0.46
N LEU A 185 17.56 6.63 -0.38
CA LEU A 185 16.65 7.75 -0.62
C LEU A 185 15.44 7.68 0.34
N PRO A 186 14.79 8.82 0.67
CA PRO A 186 13.61 8.84 1.55
C PRO A 186 12.46 7.96 1.02
N GLY A 187 11.67 7.41 1.93
CA GLY A 187 10.62 6.44 1.58
C GLY A 187 11.17 5.08 1.14
N TYR A 188 12.28 4.66 1.76
CA TYR A 188 12.97 3.43 1.40
C TYR A 188 12.27 2.16 1.90
N CYS A 189 12.39 1.09 1.13
CA CYS A 189 12.11 -0.29 1.51
C CYS A 189 13.28 -0.87 2.32
N PRO A 190 13.09 -2.01 3.02
CA PRO A 190 14.19 -2.82 3.52
C PRO A 190 15.22 -3.14 2.43
N MET A 191 16.51 -2.94 2.73
CA MET A 191 17.62 -3.09 1.77
C MET A 191 18.75 -3.88 2.42
N LEU A 192 18.44 -5.13 2.79
CA LEU A 192 19.26 -6.01 3.63
C LEU A 192 20.61 -6.44 3.06
N ALA A 193 20.67 -6.55 1.73
CA ALA A 193 21.88 -6.96 1.03
C ALA A 193 23.01 -5.96 1.24
N PHE A 194 22.69 -4.69 1.49
CA PHE A 194 23.66 -3.63 1.65
C PHE A 194 24.19 -3.57 3.08
N ARG A 195 25.52 -3.53 3.19
CA ARG A 195 26.21 -3.48 4.50
C ARG A 195 26.32 -2.06 5.03
N ASP A 196 26.80 -1.16 4.20
CA ASP A 196 27.08 0.23 4.56
C ASP A 196 26.08 1.14 3.85
N VAL A 197 25.36 1.93 4.64
CA VAL A 197 24.21 2.72 4.17
C VAL A 197 24.33 4.15 4.68
N THR A 198 24.19 5.11 3.78
CA THR A 198 24.12 6.54 4.07
C THR A 198 22.82 7.08 3.51
N ASP A 199 21.98 7.62 4.38
CA ASP A 199 20.73 8.26 3.97
C ASP A 199 21.06 9.63 3.35
N VAL A 200 20.43 9.96 2.22
CA VAL A 200 20.60 11.26 1.54
C VAL A 200 19.25 12.00 1.46
N PRO A 201 19.25 13.33 1.35
CA PRO A 201 18.01 14.09 1.19
C PRO A 201 17.23 13.72 -0.09
N LEU A 202 16.01 14.24 -0.22
CA LEU A 202 15.24 14.05 -1.45
C LEU A 202 16.05 14.53 -2.67
N VAL A 203 16.22 13.64 -3.63
CA VAL A 203 16.76 13.95 -4.95
C VAL A 203 15.62 14.50 -5.80
N VAL A 204 15.65 15.80 -6.05
CA VAL A 204 14.59 16.53 -6.75
C VAL A 204 15.22 17.37 -7.85
N ARG A 205 14.56 17.46 -8.99
CA ARG A 205 14.99 18.35 -10.07
C ARG A 205 14.68 19.81 -9.73
N GLY A 206 15.52 20.75 -10.15
CA GLY A 206 15.27 22.18 -9.92
C GLY A 206 14.23 22.77 -10.88
N LEU A 207 13.45 23.75 -10.44
CA LEU A 207 12.56 24.52 -11.32
C LEU A 207 13.38 25.34 -12.32
N ARG A 208 12.95 25.36 -13.59
CA ARG A 208 13.54 26.19 -14.64
C ARG A 208 12.72 27.46 -14.88
N ARG A 209 11.41 27.39 -14.63
CA ARG A 209 10.46 28.49 -14.84
C ARG A 209 9.55 28.66 -13.63
N SER A 210 9.07 29.88 -13.44
CA SER A 210 8.10 30.20 -12.42
C SER A 210 6.68 29.83 -12.85
N ARG A 211 5.78 29.60 -11.87
CA ARG A 211 4.35 29.34 -12.11
C ARG A 211 3.69 30.33 -13.09
N PRO A 212 3.88 31.67 -12.98
CA PRO A 212 3.28 32.61 -13.93
C PRO A 212 3.79 32.45 -15.37
N GLU A 213 5.07 32.11 -15.56
CA GLU A 213 5.66 31.92 -16.90
C GLU A 213 5.09 30.69 -17.58
N VAL A 214 5.03 29.56 -16.86
CA VAL A 214 4.46 28.30 -17.37
C VAL A 214 2.98 28.48 -17.73
N ARG A 215 2.19 29.13 -16.86
CA ARG A 215 0.76 29.35 -17.12
C ARG A 215 0.53 30.27 -18.31
N LYS A 216 1.35 31.30 -18.50
CA LYS A 216 1.28 32.18 -19.67
C LYS A 216 1.57 31.45 -20.97
N GLU A 217 2.58 30.58 -20.99
CA GLU A 217 2.93 29.76 -22.16
C GLU A 217 1.81 28.77 -22.53
N LEU A 218 1.17 28.18 -21.52
CA LEU A 218 0.04 27.27 -21.71
C LEU A 218 -1.31 27.98 -21.95
N GLY A 219 -1.35 29.32 -21.92
CA GLY A 219 -2.59 30.09 -22.08
C GLY A 219 -3.58 29.96 -20.93
N ILE A 220 -3.11 29.64 -19.73
CA ILE A 220 -3.93 29.41 -18.53
C ILE A 220 -4.02 30.70 -17.71
N GLU A 221 -5.24 31.11 -17.35
CA GLU A 221 -5.45 32.29 -16.51
C GLU A 221 -4.95 32.06 -15.06
N ALA A 222 -4.66 33.16 -14.36
CA ALA A 222 -4.06 33.09 -13.03
C ALA A 222 -4.94 32.37 -11.99
N ASN A 223 -6.27 32.52 -12.08
CA ASN A 223 -7.23 31.99 -11.10
C ASN A 223 -7.81 30.62 -11.48
N THR A 224 -7.54 30.12 -12.69
CA THR A 224 -8.01 28.80 -13.14
C THR A 224 -7.42 27.69 -12.27
N LYS A 225 -8.21 26.68 -11.93
CA LYS A 225 -7.67 25.52 -11.19
C LYS A 225 -7.09 24.49 -12.14
N VAL A 226 -5.89 24.00 -11.82
CA VAL A 226 -5.12 23.12 -12.70
C VAL A 226 -4.78 21.82 -12.00
N VAL A 227 -5.09 20.69 -12.63
CA VAL A 227 -4.63 19.36 -12.21
C VAL A 227 -3.66 18.78 -13.23
N VAL A 228 -2.52 18.26 -12.77
CA VAL A 228 -1.63 17.46 -13.64
C VAL A 228 -2.09 16.02 -13.63
N PHE A 229 -2.25 15.43 -14.81
CA PHE A 229 -2.57 14.02 -14.98
C PHE A 229 -1.35 13.25 -15.48
N ASN A 230 -0.81 12.36 -14.65
CA ASN A 230 0.41 11.64 -14.97
C ASN A 230 0.39 10.18 -14.48
N PHE A 231 0.22 9.25 -15.42
CA PHE A 231 0.28 7.80 -15.16
C PHE A 231 1.48 7.13 -15.86
N GLY A 232 2.48 7.92 -16.25
CA GLY A 232 3.66 7.47 -16.98
C GLY A 232 3.40 7.25 -18.47
N GLY A 233 4.46 7.04 -19.25
CA GLY A 233 4.42 6.95 -20.72
C GLY A 233 3.84 5.65 -21.29
N GLN A 234 3.05 4.89 -20.54
CA GLN A 234 2.30 3.75 -21.09
C GLN A 234 0.95 4.23 -21.63
N PRO A 235 0.49 3.74 -22.80
CA PRO A 235 -0.84 4.06 -23.30
C PRO A 235 -1.88 3.59 -22.29
N SER A 236 -2.54 4.53 -21.61
CA SER A 236 -3.47 4.18 -20.54
C SER A 236 -4.82 3.66 -21.06
N GLY A 237 -5.13 3.90 -22.34
CA GLY A 237 -6.37 3.42 -22.98
C GLY A 237 -7.65 4.01 -22.38
N TRP A 238 -7.54 5.06 -21.56
CA TRP A 238 -8.67 5.66 -20.86
C TRP A 238 -9.33 6.76 -21.68
N ASN A 239 -10.66 6.71 -21.76
CA ASN A 239 -11.49 7.71 -22.43
C ASN A 239 -11.86 8.81 -21.42
N LEU A 240 -11.00 9.82 -21.31
CA LEU A 240 -11.21 10.99 -20.46
C LEU A 240 -12.45 11.75 -20.93
N LYS A 241 -13.31 12.17 -19.99
CA LYS A 241 -14.53 12.92 -20.28
C LYS A 241 -14.52 14.29 -19.60
N GLN A 242 -15.20 15.25 -20.22
CA GLN A 242 -15.22 16.63 -19.75
C GLN A 242 -15.82 16.75 -18.35
N GLU A 243 -16.85 15.95 -18.06
CA GLU A 243 -17.60 15.93 -16.80
C GLU A 243 -16.81 15.40 -15.60
N TRP A 244 -15.61 14.84 -15.80
CA TRP A 244 -14.78 14.33 -14.71
C TRP A 244 -14.06 15.44 -13.94
N LEU A 245 -13.94 16.63 -14.54
CA LEU A 245 -13.35 17.80 -13.88
C LEU A 245 -14.46 18.72 -13.34
N PRO A 246 -14.23 19.41 -12.21
CA PRO A 246 -15.12 20.48 -11.77
C PRO A 246 -15.16 21.63 -12.78
N ASP A 247 -16.26 22.37 -12.79
CA ASP A 247 -16.44 23.50 -13.71
C ASP A 247 -15.29 24.52 -13.58
N GLY A 248 -14.75 24.94 -14.73
CA GLY A 248 -13.65 25.90 -14.81
C GLY A 248 -12.25 25.33 -14.50
N TRP A 249 -12.11 24.02 -14.28
CA TRP A 249 -10.81 23.37 -14.14
C TRP A 249 -10.19 23.01 -15.49
N ILE A 250 -8.85 22.98 -15.51
CA ILE A 250 -8.05 22.48 -16.62
C ILE A 250 -7.21 21.29 -16.15
N CYS A 251 -7.12 20.26 -16.98
CA CYS A 251 -6.24 19.13 -16.76
C CYS A 251 -5.07 19.12 -17.74
N LEU A 252 -3.84 19.04 -17.23
CA LEU A 252 -2.64 18.92 -18.05
C LEU A 252 -2.26 17.44 -18.18
N VAL A 253 -2.37 16.89 -19.38
CA VAL A 253 -2.18 15.46 -19.64
C VAL A 253 -0.74 15.19 -20.06
N CYS A 254 0.01 14.51 -19.19
CA CYS A 254 1.38 14.08 -19.45
C CYS A 254 1.40 12.77 -20.27
N GLY A 255 2.25 12.70 -21.29
CA GLY A 255 2.54 11.44 -21.99
C GLY A 255 1.40 10.89 -22.87
N ALA A 256 0.40 11.72 -23.21
CA ALA A 256 -0.65 11.36 -24.16
C ALA A 256 -0.06 10.98 -25.53
N SER A 257 -0.64 9.99 -26.20
CA SER A 257 -0.22 9.67 -27.58
C SER A 257 -0.68 10.76 -28.54
N ASP A 258 0.03 10.93 -29.66
CA ASP A 258 -0.33 11.94 -30.66
C ASP A 258 -1.74 11.70 -31.21
N SER A 259 -2.16 10.42 -31.27
CA SER A 259 -3.47 9.94 -31.69
C SER A 259 -4.58 10.02 -30.62
N GLN A 260 -4.26 10.30 -29.36
CA GLN A 260 -5.25 10.36 -28.29
C GLN A 260 -6.05 11.67 -28.39
N GLU A 261 -7.35 11.56 -28.58
CA GLU A 261 -8.28 12.68 -28.43
C GLU A 261 -8.51 12.96 -26.95
N VAL A 262 -8.50 14.23 -26.56
CA VAL A 262 -8.80 14.67 -25.20
C VAL A 262 -9.87 15.77 -25.23
N PRO A 263 -10.73 15.87 -24.20
CA PRO A 263 -11.78 16.89 -24.16
C PRO A 263 -11.21 18.33 -24.09
N PRO A 264 -12.01 19.37 -24.38
CA PRO A 264 -11.53 20.76 -24.46
C PRO A 264 -10.86 21.32 -23.20
N ASN A 265 -11.27 20.86 -22.02
CA ASN A 265 -10.68 21.22 -20.72
C ASN A 265 -9.43 20.39 -20.36
N PHE A 266 -8.93 19.57 -21.29
CA PHE A 266 -7.71 18.79 -21.15
C PHE A 266 -6.67 19.26 -22.16
N ILE A 267 -5.50 19.67 -21.68
CA ILE A 267 -4.39 20.16 -22.51
C ILE A 267 -3.33 19.06 -22.58
N LYS A 268 -3.06 18.56 -23.79
CA LYS A 268 -1.95 17.64 -24.03
C LYS A 268 -0.63 18.39 -23.91
N LEU A 269 0.24 17.91 -23.02
CA LEU A 269 1.60 18.44 -22.93
C LEU A 269 2.48 17.82 -24.00
N ALA A 270 3.47 18.60 -24.46
CA ALA A 270 4.51 18.08 -25.35
C ALA A 270 5.29 16.95 -24.68
N LYS A 271 5.82 16.00 -25.47
CA LYS A 271 6.56 14.84 -24.95
C LYS A 271 7.84 15.23 -24.19
N ASP A 272 8.39 16.40 -24.49
CA ASP A 272 9.57 17.01 -23.85
C ASP A 272 9.20 18.08 -22.81
N ALA A 273 7.92 18.21 -22.43
CA ALA A 273 7.50 19.14 -21.40
C ALA A 273 8.20 18.82 -20.07
N TYR A 274 8.79 19.85 -19.47
CA TYR A 274 9.52 19.70 -18.22
C TYR A 274 8.53 19.58 -17.04
N THR A 275 8.25 18.33 -16.63
CA THR A 275 7.24 18.00 -15.62
C THR A 275 7.37 18.78 -14.30
N PRO A 276 8.57 19.05 -13.75
CA PRO A 276 8.71 19.80 -12.51
C PRO A 276 8.09 21.21 -12.56
N ASP A 277 8.31 21.94 -13.66
CA ASP A 277 7.72 23.27 -13.88
C ASP A 277 6.20 23.20 -13.96
N VAL A 278 5.67 22.17 -14.64
CA VAL A 278 4.24 21.91 -14.78
C VAL A 278 3.60 21.58 -13.43
N MET A 279 4.27 20.76 -12.61
CA MET A 279 3.82 20.41 -11.26
C MET A 279 3.73 21.66 -10.39
N ALA A 280 4.78 22.48 -10.33
CA ALA A 280 4.78 23.73 -9.57
C ALA A 280 3.75 24.77 -10.09
N ALA A 281 3.40 24.71 -11.37
CA ALA A 281 2.40 25.57 -11.98
C ALA A 281 0.94 25.16 -11.69
N SER A 282 0.73 23.98 -11.09
CA SER A 282 -0.58 23.35 -10.90
C SER A 282 -1.09 23.43 -9.45
N ASP A 283 -2.36 23.16 -9.24
CA ASP A 283 -3.00 23.18 -7.91
C ASP A 283 -3.01 21.81 -7.23
N CYS A 284 -3.00 20.73 -8.02
CA CYS A 284 -2.81 19.36 -7.53
C CYS A 284 -2.27 18.44 -8.64
N MET A 285 -1.86 17.24 -8.25
CA MET A 285 -1.43 16.17 -9.14
C MET A 285 -2.34 14.95 -8.98
N LEU A 286 -2.70 14.32 -10.09
CA LEU A 286 -3.41 13.05 -10.17
C LEU A 286 -2.54 12.03 -10.91
N GLY A 287 -2.23 10.91 -10.28
CA GLY A 287 -1.33 9.92 -10.87
C GLY A 287 -1.12 8.64 -10.07
N LYS A 288 -0.03 7.95 -10.39
CA LYS A 288 0.46 6.77 -9.65
C LYS A 288 1.68 7.11 -8.80
N ILE A 289 1.81 6.50 -7.61
CA ILE A 289 2.93 6.79 -6.69
C ILE A 289 4.22 6.16 -7.21
N GLY A 290 5.14 6.93 -7.78
CA GLY A 290 6.53 6.51 -7.97
C GLY A 290 7.50 7.52 -7.35
N TYR A 291 8.71 7.08 -7.00
CA TYR A 291 9.67 7.93 -6.27
C TYR A 291 9.87 9.32 -6.90
N GLY A 292 10.07 9.40 -8.22
CA GLY A 292 10.28 10.68 -8.91
C GLY A 292 9.09 11.64 -8.75
N THR A 293 7.87 11.13 -8.91
CA THR A 293 6.65 11.92 -8.71
C THR A 293 6.43 12.30 -7.25
N ALA A 294 6.63 11.36 -6.32
CA ALA A 294 6.44 11.60 -4.89
C ALA A 294 7.44 12.63 -4.35
N SER A 295 8.72 12.52 -4.73
CA SER A 295 9.77 13.46 -4.31
C SER A 295 9.52 14.88 -4.83
N GLU A 296 9.11 15.04 -6.09
CA GLU A 296 8.78 16.35 -6.67
C GLU A 296 7.50 16.94 -6.07
N ALA A 297 6.47 16.12 -5.83
CA ALA A 297 5.23 16.58 -5.19
C ALA A 297 5.49 17.08 -3.76
N LEU A 298 6.30 16.37 -2.98
CA LEU A 298 6.72 16.80 -1.64
C LEU A 298 7.53 18.10 -1.69
N ALA A 299 8.54 18.15 -2.56
CA ALA A 299 9.44 19.30 -2.65
C ALA A 299 8.73 20.58 -3.05
N TYR A 300 7.72 20.49 -3.91
CA TYR A 300 6.92 21.64 -4.35
C TYR A 300 5.62 21.82 -3.56
N LYS A 301 5.39 21.01 -2.52
CA LYS A 301 4.20 21.07 -1.66
C LYS A 301 2.91 20.99 -2.49
N LEU A 302 2.92 20.15 -3.51
CA LEU A 302 1.80 19.96 -4.42
C LEU A 302 0.93 18.80 -3.91
N PRO A 303 -0.34 19.06 -3.55
CA PRO A 303 -1.30 18.02 -3.20
C PRO A 303 -1.34 16.90 -4.24
N PHE A 304 -1.12 15.66 -3.81
CA PHE A 304 -1.00 14.49 -4.67
C PHE A 304 -2.14 13.50 -4.44
N ILE A 305 -3.04 13.44 -5.40
CA ILE A 305 -4.10 12.44 -5.48
C ILE A 305 -3.54 11.23 -6.22
N PHE A 306 -3.47 10.08 -5.55
CA PHE A 306 -2.91 8.88 -6.15
C PHE A 306 -3.92 7.75 -6.28
N VAL A 307 -3.71 6.90 -7.29
CA VAL A 307 -4.44 5.64 -7.44
C VAL A 307 -3.47 4.50 -7.16
N ARG A 308 -3.90 3.57 -6.29
CA ARG A 308 -3.08 2.42 -5.87
C ARG A 308 -2.74 1.49 -7.01
N ARG A 309 -1.61 0.79 -6.85
CA ARG A 309 -1.13 -0.21 -7.80
C ARG A 309 -1.06 -1.60 -7.20
N ASP A 310 -1.55 -2.57 -7.95
CA ASP A 310 -1.49 -3.97 -7.56
C ASP A 310 -0.05 -4.49 -7.74
N TYR A 311 0.48 -5.16 -6.72
CA TYR A 311 1.83 -5.75 -6.67
C TYR A 311 2.98 -4.76 -6.89
N PHE A 312 2.83 -3.51 -6.44
CA PHE A 312 3.89 -2.52 -6.47
C PHE A 312 4.48 -2.27 -5.07
N ASN A 313 5.49 -3.05 -4.71
CA ASN A 313 5.88 -3.25 -3.30
C ASN A 313 6.61 -2.05 -2.66
N GLU A 314 7.08 -1.07 -3.45
CA GLU A 314 7.61 0.19 -2.89
C GLU A 314 6.50 1.18 -2.53
N GLU A 315 5.28 1.02 -3.05
CA GLU A 315 4.16 1.96 -2.86
C GLU A 315 3.89 2.25 -1.38
N PRO A 316 3.82 1.25 -0.48
CA PRO A 316 3.46 1.50 0.92
C PRO A 316 4.45 2.42 1.64
N PHE A 317 5.74 2.36 1.29
CA PHE A 317 6.78 3.20 1.91
C PHE A 317 6.70 4.65 1.41
N LEU A 318 6.47 4.83 0.11
CA LEU A 318 6.28 6.14 -0.48
C LEU A 318 4.94 6.78 -0.04
N ARG A 319 3.88 5.98 0.10
CA ARG A 319 2.60 6.41 0.68
C ARG A 319 2.78 6.90 2.11
N ASN A 320 3.45 6.12 2.98
CA ASN A 320 3.71 6.55 4.36
C ASN A 320 4.48 7.88 4.41
N LEU A 321 5.47 8.05 3.52
CA LEU A 321 6.21 9.30 3.38
C LEU A 321 5.27 10.47 3.00
N LEU A 322 4.42 10.28 1.99
CA LEU A 322 3.49 11.34 1.52
C LEU A 322 2.44 11.70 2.57
N GLU A 323 1.87 10.71 3.26
CA GLU A 323 0.89 10.88 4.33
C GLU A 323 1.50 11.58 5.54
N HIS A 324 2.75 11.22 5.91
CA HIS A 324 3.46 11.84 7.02
C HIS A 324 3.57 13.37 6.86
N TYR A 325 3.77 13.84 5.63
CA TYR A 325 3.86 15.26 5.30
C TYR A 325 2.54 15.87 4.81
N GLN A 326 1.40 15.20 5.06
CA GLN A 326 0.05 15.67 4.71
C GLN A 326 -0.10 16.05 3.22
N ASN A 327 0.63 15.36 2.34
CA ASN A 327 0.75 15.74 0.93
C ASN A 327 -0.23 14.99 0.02
N SER A 328 -0.86 13.91 0.47
CA SER A 328 -1.58 13.02 -0.43
C SER A 328 -2.96 12.58 0.04
N ILE A 329 -3.79 12.21 -0.95
CA ILE A 329 -5.08 11.54 -0.76
C ILE A 329 -5.14 10.33 -1.70
N GLU A 330 -5.63 9.21 -1.21
CA GLU A 330 -5.90 8.03 -2.03
C GLU A 330 -7.24 8.19 -2.77
N MET A 331 -7.25 8.00 -4.08
CA MET A 331 -8.46 7.81 -4.88
C MET A 331 -8.63 6.32 -5.19
N THR A 332 -9.83 5.80 -4.94
CA THR A 332 -10.13 4.40 -5.27
C THR A 332 -10.07 4.18 -6.79
N ARG A 333 -9.60 3.00 -7.22
CA ARG A 333 -9.56 2.63 -8.65
C ARG A 333 -10.96 2.72 -9.29
N ARG A 334 -12.03 2.43 -8.53
CA ARG A 334 -13.43 2.55 -8.98
C ARG A 334 -13.78 4.01 -9.29
N ASP A 335 -13.51 4.93 -8.39
CA ASP A 335 -13.85 6.34 -8.58
C ASP A 335 -13.01 6.96 -9.70
N PHE A 336 -11.75 6.54 -9.80
CA PHE A 336 -10.89 6.92 -10.90
C PHE A 336 -11.47 6.51 -12.26
N LEU A 337 -11.84 5.24 -12.43
CA LEU A 337 -12.34 4.70 -13.70
C LEU A 337 -13.75 5.20 -14.06
N ASN A 338 -14.58 5.51 -13.07
CA ASN A 338 -15.93 6.05 -13.28
C ASN A 338 -15.95 7.59 -13.45
N GLY A 339 -14.82 8.26 -13.19
CA GLY A 339 -14.70 9.71 -13.33
C GLY A 339 -15.21 10.53 -12.15
N HIS A 340 -15.38 9.92 -10.97
CA HIS A 340 -15.76 10.63 -9.74
C HIS A 340 -14.55 11.37 -9.13
N TRP A 341 -13.87 12.20 -9.92
CA TRP A 341 -12.61 12.86 -9.50
C TRP A 341 -12.86 14.15 -8.72
N LYS A 342 -13.94 14.88 -9.07
CA LYS A 342 -14.25 16.20 -8.51
C LYS A 342 -14.18 16.27 -6.97
N PRO A 343 -14.65 15.28 -6.20
CA PRO A 343 -14.57 15.38 -4.75
C PRO A 343 -13.13 15.29 -4.22
N TYR A 344 -12.31 14.42 -4.82
CA TYR A 344 -10.89 14.29 -4.49
C TYR A 344 -10.11 15.55 -4.89
N LEU A 345 -10.45 16.15 -6.03
CA LEU A 345 -9.85 17.42 -6.50
C LEU A 345 -10.16 18.58 -5.55
N LEU A 346 -11.41 18.69 -5.09
CA LEU A 346 -11.81 19.70 -4.11
C LEU A 346 -11.14 19.46 -2.75
N ARG A 347 -11.04 18.19 -2.30
CA ARG A 347 -10.34 17.83 -1.07
C ARG A 347 -8.85 18.14 -1.14
N ALA A 348 -8.19 17.89 -2.28
CA ALA A 348 -6.77 18.18 -2.47
C ALA A 348 -6.43 19.67 -2.23
N LEU A 349 -7.35 20.58 -2.56
CA LEU A 349 -7.17 22.02 -2.27
C LEU A 349 -7.20 22.37 -0.78
N THR A 350 -7.72 21.48 0.07
CA THR A 350 -7.78 21.67 1.52
C THR A 350 -6.55 21.14 2.26
N LEU A 351 -5.72 20.34 1.59
CA LEU A 351 -4.49 19.81 2.18
C LEU A 351 -3.51 20.95 2.51
N GLN A 352 -2.68 20.71 3.53
CA GLN A 352 -1.59 21.61 3.94
C GLN A 352 -0.26 20.86 3.90
N PRO A 353 0.30 20.57 2.70
CA PRO A 353 1.56 19.86 2.60
C PRO A 353 2.69 20.56 3.38
N CYS A 354 3.33 19.82 4.27
CA CYS A 354 4.21 20.40 5.30
C CYS A 354 5.69 19.97 5.19
N TYR A 355 6.11 19.41 4.04
CA TYR A 355 7.50 19.00 3.85
C TYR A 355 8.49 20.16 4.06
N ASP A 356 9.42 19.95 4.99
CA ASP A 356 10.45 20.91 5.42
C ASP A 356 11.88 20.35 5.33
N GLY A 357 12.02 19.09 4.88
CA GLY A 357 13.31 18.45 4.66
C GLY A 357 14.11 19.03 3.49
N ALA A 358 15.38 18.66 3.42
CA ALA A 358 16.27 19.11 2.34
C ALA A 358 15.91 18.46 0.98
N THR A 359 16.09 19.22 -0.11
CA THR A 359 15.79 18.81 -1.49
C THR A 359 17.01 18.79 -2.41
N ASN A 360 18.21 19.03 -1.85
CA ASN A 360 19.48 19.03 -2.57
C ASN A 360 20.14 17.64 -2.61
N GLY A 361 19.35 16.57 -2.58
CA GLY A 361 19.86 15.19 -2.52
C GLY A 361 20.79 14.85 -3.69
N GLY A 362 20.55 15.39 -4.89
CA GLY A 362 21.43 15.18 -6.05
C GLY A 362 22.83 15.73 -5.85
N GLU A 363 22.96 16.91 -5.24
CA GLU A 363 24.23 17.52 -4.88
C GLU A 363 24.95 16.74 -3.77
N VAL A 364 24.22 16.38 -2.72
CA VAL A 364 24.75 15.62 -1.57
C VAL A 364 25.25 14.25 -2.03
N ALA A 365 24.46 13.53 -2.84
CA ALA A 365 24.85 12.26 -3.42
C ALA A 365 26.11 12.41 -4.29
N ALA A 366 26.16 13.41 -5.19
CA ALA A 366 27.33 13.65 -6.03
C ALA A 366 28.60 13.92 -5.22
N ARG A 367 28.51 14.63 -4.09
CA ARG A 367 29.66 14.86 -3.19
C ARG A 367 30.11 13.57 -2.50
N ILE A 368 29.18 12.77 -1.99
CA ILE A 368 29.51 11.49 -1.35
C ILE A 368 30.16 10.54 -2.36
N LEU A 369 29.64 10.46 -3.59
CA LEU A 369 30.23 9.65 -4.66
C LEU A 369 31.66 10.10 -5.02
N GLN A 370 31.92 11.41 -5.07
CA GLN A 370 33.28 11.92 -5.29
C GLN A 370 34.23 11.49 -4.17
N ASP A 371 33.79 11.60 -2.92
CA ASP A 371 34.57 11.17 -1.75
C ASP A 371 34.83 9.65 -1.78
N THR A 372 33.83 8.84 -2.10
CA THR A 372 33.96 7.38 -2.25
C THR A 372 34.95 7.02 -3.36
N ALA A 373 34.90 7.68 -4.52
CA ALA A 373 35.80 7.44 -5.64
C ALA A 373 37.28 7.73 -5.32
N VAL A 374 37.55 8.65 -4.38
CA VAL A 374 38.92 8.93 -3.90
C VAL A 374 39.29 8.16 -2.63
N GLY A 375 38.47 7.19 -2.22
CA GLY A 375 38.73 6.30 -1.08
C GLY A 375 38.44 6.91 0.29
N LYS A 376 37.74 8.05 0.37
CA LYS A 376 37.27 8.57 1.66
C LYS A 376 36.04 7.79 2.10
N LYS A 377 36.09 7.25 3.31
CA LYS A 377 34.95 6.56 3.93
C LYS A 377 33.99 7.57 4.55
N CYS A 378 32.87 7.80 3.87
CA CYS A 378 31.73 8.53 4.44
C CYS A 378 30.83 7.52 5.19
N ILE A 379 31.32 6.99 6.33
CA ILE A 379 30.58 5.98 7.11
C ILE A 379 30.01 6.64 8.36
N SER A 380 28.69 6.54 8.52
CA SER A 380 28.05 6.71 9.82
C SER A 380 28.24 5.42 10.62
N ASP A 381 29.27 5.36 11.48
CA ASP A 381 29.62 4.18 12.31
C ASP A 381 28.54 3.74 13.31
N LYS A 382 27.41 4.45 13.38
CA LYS A 382 26.36 4.18 14.35
C LYS A 382 25.20 3.48 13.62
N PHE A 383 24.94 2.24 14.03
CA PHE A 383 23.66 1.51 13.88
C PHE A 383 23.44 0.51 12.72
N ASN A 384 24.47 0.12 11.94
CA ASN A 384 24.29 -0.84 10.83
C ASN A 384 23.66 -2.18 11.26
N GLY A 385 24.02 -2.72 12.43
CA GLY A 385 23.47 -4.00 12.92
C GLY A 385 21.99 -3.95 13.31
N ALA A 386 21.58 -2.91 14.05
CA ALA A 386 20.20 -2.74 14.48
C ALA A 386 19.26 -2.46 13.30
N ARG A 387 19.70 -1.60 12.37
CA ARG A 387 18.98 -1.33 11.12
C ARG A 387 18.79 -2.59 10.29
N ARG A 388 19.85 -3.38 10.06
CA ARG A 388 19.74 -4.65 9.33
C ARG A 388 18.80 -5.65 10.01
N LEU A 389 18.76 -5.67 11.34
CA LEU A 389 17.77 -6.50 12.05
C LEU A 389 16.34 -6.00 11.81
N GLN A 390 16.10 -4.68 11.81
CA GLN A 390 14.79 -4.09 11.51
C GLN A 390 14.33 -4.45 10.09
N ASP A 391 15.18 -4.22 9.10
CA ASP A 391 14.92 -4.58 7.70
C ASP A 391 14.63 -6.09 7.57
N ALA A 392 15.29 -6.94 8.37
CA ALA A 392 15.11 -8.40 8.34
C ALA A 392 13.79 -8.83 8.97
N ILE A 393 13.37 -8.14 10.04
CA ILE A 393 12.03 -8.33 10.63
C ILE A 393 10.96 -7.96 9.61
N VAL A 394 11.09 -6.81 8.94
CA VAL A 394 10.12 -6.37 7.93
C VAL A 394 10.10 -7.34 6.75
N LEU A 395 11.25 -7.70 6.17
CA LEU A 395 11.30 -8.68 5.07
C LEU A 395 10.75 -10.04 5.51
N GLY A 396 11.09 -10.52 6.70
CA GLY A 396 10.57 -11.79 7.23
C GLY A 396 9.05 -11.77 7.36
N TYR A 397 8.49 -10.66 7.85
CA TYR A 397 7.06 -10.42 7.88
C TYR A 397 6.46 -10.41 6.47
N GLN A 398 7.11 -9.74 5.52
CA GLN A 398 6.69 -9.70 4.12
C GLN A 398 6.67 -11.08 3.46
N LEU A 399 7.65 -11.93 3.74
CA LEU A 399 7.75 -13.28 3.18
C LEU A 399 6.72 -14.25 3.79
N GLN A 400 6.30 -14.00 5.03
CA GLN A 400 5.27 -14.77 5.74
C GLN A 400 3.84 -14.29 5.42
N ARG A 401 3.71 -13.15 4.72
CA ARG A 401 2.41 -12.60 4.35
C ARG A 401 1.69 -13.49 3.34
N ALA A 402 0.36 -13.45 3.35
CA ALA A 402 -0.44 -13.97 2.25
C ALA A 402 -0.12 -13.25 0.93
N SER A 403 0.12 -13.99 -0.16
CA SER A 403 0.25 -13.41 -1.51
C SER A 403 -0.88 -12.40 -1.78
N GLY A 404 -0.48 -11.20 -2.21
CA GLY A 404 -1.37 -10.06 -2.43
C GLY A 404 -1.43 -9.06 -1.27
N ARG A 405 -1.15 -9.42 -0.01
CA ARG A 405 -1.19 -8.45 1.12
C ARG A 405 -0.24 -7.27 0.85
N ASP A 406 -0.71 -6.04 1.04
CA ASP A 406 0.17 -4.86 1.05
C ASP A 406 1.31 -5.05 2.07
N VAL A 407 2.44 -4.39 1.82
CA VAL A 407 3.50 -4.32 2.83
C VAL A 407 2.98 -3.52 4.03
N ALA A 408 2.69 -4.21 5.13
CA ALA A 408 2.46 -3.54 6.42
C ALA A 408 3.81 -3.04 6.97
N ILE A 409 3.89 -1.73 7.20
CA ILE A 409 5.09 -1.08 7.74
C ILE A 409 4.78 -0.75 9.19
N PRO A 410 5.41 -1.41 10.17
CA PRO A 410 5.18 -1.08 11.57
C PRO A 410 5.51 0.38 11.86
N ASP A 411 4.72 1.05 12.70
CA ASP A 411 4.91 2.48 13.02
C ASP A 411 6.33 2.82 13.49
N TRP A 412 6.97 1.89 14.22
CA TRP A 412 8.33 2.05 14.71
C TRP A 412 9.39 2.04 13.58
N TYR A 413 9.08 1.44 12.43
CA TYR A 413 9.97 1.43 11.27
C TYR A 413 9.95 2.80 10.58
N SER A 414 8.75 3.40 10.44
CA SER A 414 8.53 4.70 9.78
C SER A 414 8.92 5.94 10.60
N LEU A 415 9.22 5.80 11.90
CA LEU A 415 9.63 6.91 12.79
C LEU A 415 11.16 6.99 12.98
N SER A 416 11.91 6.07 12.38
CA SER A 416 13.33 5.89 12.66
C SER A 416 14.28 6.89 11.99
N GLU A 417 13.78 7.81 11.15
CA GLU A 417 14.62 8.82 10.50
C GLU A 417 15.23 9.83 11.50
N THR A 418 14.68 9.98 12.71
CA THR A 418 15.16 10.99 13.68
C THR A 418 15.37 10.52 15.13
N GLU A 419 14.89 9.35 15.58
CA GLU A 419 14.85 9.03 17.02
C GLU A 419 15.30 7.62 17.47
N VAL A 420 16.19 6.91 16.76
CA VAL A 420 16.70 5.62 17.29
C VAL A 420 17.91 5.82 18.21
N GLY A 421 17.68 6.53 19.31
CA GLY A 421 18.65 6.74 20.40
C GLY A 421 18.11 6.44 21.80
N VAL A 422 16.80 6.21 21.94
CA VAL A 422 16.19 5.83 23.22
C VAL A 422 15.50 4.50 23.00
N CYS A 423 16.18 3.42 23.41
CA CYS A 423 15.46 2.23 23.84
C CYS A 423 14.40 2.74 24.83
N PRO A 424 13.09 2.53 24.63
CA PRO A 424 12.16 2.79 25.71
C PRO A 424 12.59 1.82 26.79
N ILE A 425 13.37 2.33 27.75
CA ILE A 425 13.65 1.67 29.01
C ILE A 425 12.29 1.16 29.40
N SER A 426 12.17 -0.17 29.45
CA SER A 426 11.06 -0.86 30.06
C SER A 426 10.73 -0.08 31.32
N ARG A 427 9.71 0.79 31.23
CA ARG A 427 9.08 1.33 32.41
C ARG A 427 8.55 0.06 33.00
N LYS A 428 9.24 -0.44 34.03
CA LYS A 428 8.73 -1.44 34.95
C LYS A 428 7.32 -0.97 35.25
N THR A 429 6.35 -1.53 34.56
CA THR A 429 4.96 -1.50 34.96
C THR A 429 5.03 -2.22 36.28
N LYS A 430 5.10 -1.43 37.36
CA LYS A 430 4.67 -1.92 38.64
C LYS A 430 3.26 -2.43 38.35
N THR A 431 3.14 -3.75 38.30
CA THR A 431 1.90 -4.47 38.48
C THR A 431 1.32 -3.97 39.80
N LYS A 432 0.53 -2.90 39.71
CA LYS A 432 -0.63 -2.76 40.57
C LYS A 432 -1.73 -3.46 39.81
N GLU A 433 -2.02 -4.67 40.26
CA GLU A 433 -3.35 -5.26 40.13
C GLU A 433 -4.35 -4.21 40.62
N ASN A 434 -4.93 -3.46 39.69
CA ASN A 434 -6.15 -2.69 39.89
C ASN A 434 -7.07 -3.14 38.77
N THR A 435 -7.74 -4.26 38.99
CA THR A 435 -8.69 -4.92 38.07
C THR A 435 -10.04 -4.19 37.98
N GLU A 436 -10.11 -2.90 38.34
CA GLU A 436 -11.40 -2.21 38.57
C GLU A 436 -11.60 -0.89 37.80
N SER A 437 -10.72 -0.45 36.89
CA SER A 437 -10.86 0.88 36.26
C SER A 437 -11.18 0.92 34.75
N CYS A 438 -11.76 -0.13 34.16
CA CYS A 438 -11.94 -0.20 32.69
C CYS A 438 -13.39 -0.04 32.20
N PHE A 439 -14.36 0.20 33.10
CA PHE A 439 -15.80 0.24 32.77
C PHE A 439 -16.43 1.64 32.86
N GLU A 440 -15.65 2.71 32.98
CA GLU A 440 -16.22 4.06 33.09
C GLU A 440 -16.75 4.61 31.74
N ASP A 441 -16.39 4.01 30.60
CA ASP A 441 -16.66 4.59 29.27
C ASP A 441 -17.86 4.00 28.50
N PHE A 442 -18.43 2.84 28.90
CA PHE A 442 -19.60 2.23 28.24
C PHE A 442 -20.58 1.59 29.22
N GLU A 443 -21.88 1.78 28.99
CA GLU A 443 -22.97 1.10 29.69
C GLU A 443 -23.55 -0.03 28.80
N ILE A 444 -23.59 -1.26 29.31
CA ILE A 444 -24.22 -2.38 28.61
C ILE A 444 -25.73 -2.33 28.89
N LEU A 445 -26.50 -1.83 27.93
CA LEU A 445 -27.96 -1.76 28.03
C LEU A 445 -28.61 -3.16 28.00
N HIS A 446 -28.13 -4.02 27.10
CA HIS A 446 -28.66 -5.37 26.87
C HIS A 446 -27.55 -6.37 26.52
N GLY A 447 -27.67 -7.61 27.01
CA GLY A 447 -26.71 -8.69 26.78
C GLY A 447 -25.66 -8.84 27.88
N ASP A 448 -24.67 -9.69 27.64
CA ASP A 448 -23.53 -9.94 28.54
C ASP A 448 -22.29 -10.31 27.72
N MET A 449 -21.11 -9.98 28.24
CA MET A 449 -19.81 -10.29 27.64
C MET A 449 -19.39 -11.75 27.88
N GLN A 450 -20.13 -12.50 28.70
CA GLN A 450 -19.91 -13.91 29.02
C GLN A 450 -18.51 -14.22 29.59
N GLY A 451 -17.83 -13.21 30.15
CA GLY A 451 -16.46 -13.33 30.67
C GLY A 451 -15.38 -13.54 29.60
N LEU A 452 -15.65 -13.22 28.33
CA LEU A 452 -14.74 -13.44 27.22
C LEU A 452 -13.68 -12.31 27.12
N PRO A 453 -12.37 -12.62 27.24
CA PRO A 453 -11.31 -11.60 27.30
C PRO A 453 -11.07 -10.87 25.97
N ASP A 454 -11.35 -11.52 24.84
CA ASP A 454 -11.28 -10.94 23.50
C ASP A 454 -12.40 -9.92 23.26
N THR A 455 -13.61 -10.18 23.76
CA THR A 455 -14.71 -9.18 23.78
C THR A 455 -14.33 -7.95 24.60
N MET A 456 -13.72 -8.14 25.77
CA MET A 456 -13.20 -7.03 26.58
C MET A 456 -12.15 -6.22 25.83
N ALA A 457 -11.23 -6.90 25.13
CA ALA A 457 -10.20 -6.24 24.34
C ALA A 457 -10.80 -5.43 23.17
N PHE A 458 -11.82 -5.98 22.50
CA PHE A 458 -12.54 -5.28 21.43
C PHE A 458 -13.26 -4.02 21.93
N LEU A 459 -14.02 -4.12 23.04
CA LEU A 459 -14.69 -2.97 23.65
C LEU A 459 -13.70 -1.90 24.10
N LYS A 460 -12.56 -2.30 24.67
CA LYS A 460 -11.49 -1.37 25.01
C LYS A 460 -10.93 -0.70 23.74
N SER A 461 -10.70 -1.46 22.68
CA SER A 461 -10.25 -0.88 21.41
C SER A 461 -11.27 0.11 20.84
N LEU A 462 -12.58 -0.10 21.04
CA LEU A 462 -13.62 0.87 20.70
C LEU A 462 -13.52 2.13 21.57
N SER A 463 -13.40 2.01 22.90
CA SER A 463 -13.26 3.19 23.79
C SER A 463 -12.05 4.06 23.43
N GLU A 464 -10.96 3.41 23.02
CA GLU A 464 -9.75 4.11 22.60
C GLU A 464 -9.98 4.98 21.37
N LEU A 465 -10.92 4.62 20.47
CA LEU A 465 -11.26 5.41 19.29
C LEU A 465 -11.87 6.77 19.66
N ASN A 466 -12.69 6.84 20.72
CA ASN A 466 -13.26 8.10 21.22
C ASN A 466 -12.16 9.03 21.74
N GLN A 467 -11.12 8.47 22.38
CA GLN A 467 -10.01 9.24 22.93
C GLN A 467 -9.01 9.74 21.87
N ILE A 468 -9.10 9.28 20.61
CA ILE A 468 -8.22 9.71 19.51
C ILE A 468 -8.44 11.19 19.17
N GLU A 469 -9.67 11.71 19.28
CA GLU A 469 -9.94 13.15 19.07
C GLU A 469 -9.21 14.06 20.10
N LEU A 470 -8.81 13.52 21.26
CA LEU A 470 -8.25 14.30 22.38
C LEU A 470 -6.71 14.24 22.53
N LYS A 471 -6.00 13.34 21.83
CA LYS A 471 -4.54 13.15 22.00
C LYS A 471 -3.78 13.20 20.68
N SER A 472 -3.58 14.41 20.16
CA SER A 472 -3.00 14.71 18.84
C SER A 472 -1.49 14.44 18.64
N ASN A 473 -0.85 13.46 19.29
CA ASN A 473 0.62 13.31 19.25
C ASN A 473 1.17 11.88 18.99
N LYS A 474 0.40 10.94 18.43
CA LYS A 474 0.92 9.62 17.99
C LYS A 474 0.35 9.19 16.63
N LYS A 475 1.21 8.66 15.74
CA LYS A 475 0.84 7.95 14.48
C LYS A 475 -0.14 6.83 14.83
N GLN A 476 -1.22 6.71 14.06
CA GLN A 476 -2.24 5.66 14.19
C GLN A 476 -2.55 5.08 12.80
N PRO A 477 -2.84 3.77 12.69
CA PRO A 477 -3.28 3.12 11.45
C PRO A 477 -4.47 3.83 10.78
N GLY A 478 -4.48 3.91 9.45
CA GLY A 478 -5.52 4.61 8.67
C GLY A 478 -6.93 4.05 8.94
N GLU A 479 -7.05 2.75 9.21
CA GLU A 479 -8.31 2.11 9.62
C GLU A 479 -8.83 2.58 10.98
N ARG A 480 -7.95 2.90 11.95
CA ARG A 480 -8.35 3.46 13.25
C ARG A 480 -8.84 4.89 13.13
N ILE A 481 -8.19 5.69 12.27
CA ILE A 481 -8.65 7.06 11.98
C ILE A 481 -10.04 7.00 11.32
N ALA A 482 -10.22 6.15 10.32
CA ALA A 482 -11.51 5.95 9.67
C ALA A 482 -12.60 5.46 10.66
N ALA A 483 -12.27 4.55 11.57
CA ALA A 483 -13.22 4.08 12.59
C ALA A 483 -13.57 5.16 13.63
N SER A 484 -12.64 6.06 13.97
CA SER A 484 -12.87 7.11 14.97
C SER A 484 -13.95 8.12 14.57
N VAL A 485 -14.13 8.34 13.26
CA VAL A 485 -15.13 9.26 12.71
C VAL A 485 -16.45 8.56 12.36
N LEU A 486 -16.54 7.23 12.53
CA LEU A 486 -17.66 6.42 12.05
C LEU A 486 -18.86 6.40 13.02
N PHE A 487 -18.59 6.51 14.32
CA PHE A 487 -19.59 6.35 15.38
C PHE A 487 -19.93 7.67 16.08
N ASP A 488 -21.18 7.77 16.50
CA ASP A 488 -21.62 8.71 17.53
C ASP A 488 -21.58 8.00 18.89
N TRP A 489 -20.71 8.47 19.80
CA TRP A 489 -20.44 7.80 21.06
C TRP A 489 -21.54 8.01 22.10
N GLU A 490 -22.48 8.92 21.84
CA GLU A 490 -23.64 9.18 22.71
C GLU A 490 -24.86 8.31 22.33
N GLU A 491 -24.80 7.59 21.21
CA GLU A 491 -25.90 6.79 20.67
C GLU A 491 -25.67 5.28 20.81
N GLU A 492 -26.74 4.49 20.73
CA GLU A 492 -26.68 3.05 20.91
C GLU A 492 -25.84 2.34 19.83
N MET A 493 -25.08 1.33 20.24
CA MET A 493 -24.31 0.45 19.37
C MET A 493 -24.65 -1.01 19.63
N TYR A 494 -24.68 -1.80 18.57
CA TYR A 494 -25.00 -3.23 18.59
C TYR A 494 -23.75 -4.03 18.25
N ILE A 495 -23.32 -4.89 19.18
CA ILE A 495 -22.07 -5.64 19.04
C ILE A 495 -22.39 -7.13 19.03
N ALA A 496 -21.83 -7.85 18.06
CA ALA A 496 -21.89 -9.29 17.98
C ALA A 496 -20.50 -9.90 17.83
N ARG A 497 -20.36 -11.13 18.33
CA ARG A 497 -19.15 -11.95 18.26
C ARG A 497 -19.50 -13.30 17.64
N ALA A 498 -18.68 -13.76 16.70
CA ALA A 498 -18.83 -15.09 16.11
C ALA A 498 -17.45 -15.77 15.94
N PRO A 499 -17.25 -16.99 16.48
CA PRO A 499 -15.98 -17.69 16.42
C PRO A 499 -15.67 -18.27 15.03
N GLY A 500 -14.39 -18.53 14.76
CA GLY A 500 -13.99 -19.45 13.69
C GLY A 500 -14.31 -20.91 14.03
N ARG A 501 -13.89 -21.85 13.19
CA ARG A 501 -14.00 -23.28 13.50
C ARG A 501 -12.72 -24.06 13.27
N LEU A 502 -12.61 -25.18 13.97
CA LEU A 502 -11.68 -26.26 13.69
C LEU A 502 -12.46 -27.49 13.25
N ASP A 503 -12.09 -28.04 12.09
CA ASP A 503 -12.59 -29.32 11.61
C ASP A 503 -12.00 -30.49 12.40
N VAL A 504 -12.78 -31.06 13.32
CA VAL A 504 -12.35 -32.25 14.07
C VAL A 504 -12.69 -33.52 13.29
N MET A 505 -13.84 -33.54 12.61
CA MET A 505 -14.25 -34.65 11.77
C MET A 505 -15.25 -34.19 10.69
N GLY A 506 -15.00 -34.64 9.47
CA GLY A 506 -16.02 -34.67 8.42
C GLY A 506 -16.03 -33.49 7.46
N GLY A 507 -14.95 -32.70 7.31
CA GLY A 507 -14.93 -31.60 6.35
C GLY A 507 -15.27 -31.96 4.91
N ILE A 508 -14.88 -33.15 4.43
CA ILE A 508 -15.27 -33.62 3.08
C ILE A 508 -16.78 -33.88 2.96
N ALA A 509 -17.46 -34.06 4.08
CA ALA A 509 -18.87 -34.40 4.15
C ALA A 509 -19.81 -33.19 4.21
N ASP A 510 -19.28 -31.97 4.21
CA ASP A 510 -20.06 -30.73 4.19
C ASP A 510 -21.03 -30.70 3.00
N TYR A 511 -20.54 -31.11 1.82
CA TYR A 511 -21.33 -31.17 0.59
C TYR A 511 -22.16 -32.46 0.44
N SER A 512 -21.73 -33.56 1.08
CA SER A 512 -22.40 -34.86 0.96
C SER A 512 -23.54 -35.06 1.97
N GLY A 513 -23.69 -34.14 2.93
CA GLY A 513 -24.79 -34.14 3.89
C GLY A 513 -24.62 -35.11 5.05
N SER A 514 -23.40 -35.60 5.33
CA SER A 514 -23.18 -36.54 6.43
C SER A 514 -23.00 -35.83 7.79
N LEU A 515 -22.86 -36.63 8.85
CA LEU A 515 -22.53 -36.14 10.19
C LEU A 515 -21.10 -35.58 10.24
N VAL A 516 -20.97 -34.38 10.79
CA VAL A 516 -19.69 -33.71 11.05
C VAL A 516 -19.57 -33.36 12.53
N LEU A 517 -18.33 -33.18 12.99
CA LEU A 517 -18.03 -32.82 14.37
C LEU A 517 -17.05 -31.64 14.37
N GLN A 518 -17.53 -30.48 14.81
CA GLN A 518 -16.82 -29.21 14.65
C GLN A 518 -16.54 -28.56 16.00
N LEU A 519 -15.41 -27.88 16.13
CA LEU A 519 -15.06 -27.15 17.35
C LEU A 519 -15.04 -25.65 17.06
N PRO A 520 -15.88 -24.83 17.73
CA PRO A 520 -15.72 -23.38 17.70
C PRO A 520 -14.34 -22.97 18.24
N LEU A 521 -13.65 -22.11 17.51
CA LEU A 521 -12.36 -21.59 17.94
C LEU A 521 -12.50 -20.57 19.06
N ARG A 522 -11.38 -20.34 19.75
CA ARG A 522 -11.24 -19.20 20.66
C ARG A 522 -11.20 -17.90 19.87
N GLU A 523 -10.44 -17.89 18.78
CA GLU A 523 -10.33 -16.77 17.84
C GLU A 523 -11.70 -16.50 17.21
N ALA A 524 -12.09 -15.23 17.17
CA ALA A 524 -13.42 -14.81 16.74
C ALA A 524 -13.38 -13.48 15.98
N CYS A 525 -14.49 -13.24 15.29
CA CYS A 525 -14.80 -11.97 14.66
C CYS A 525 -15.79 -11.20 15.54
N HIS A 526 -15.51 -9.92 15.76
CA HIS A 526 -16.36 -8.95 16.42
C HIS A 526 -16.83 -7.93 15.40
N VAL A 527 -18.13 -7.63 15.43
CA VAL A 527 -18.74 -6.61 14.58
C VAL A 527 -19.54 -5.66 15.44
N ALA A 528 -19.28 -4.36 15.27
CA ALA A 528 -20.08 -3.29 15.87
C ALA A 528 -20.89 -2.59 14.78
N VAL A 529 -22.18 -2.39 15.02
CA VAL A 529 -23.13 -1.73 14.12
C VAL A 529 -23.81 -0.59 14.86
N GLN A 530 -23.87 0.59 14.24
CA GLN A 530 -24.68 1.70 14.69
C GLN A 530 -25.61 2.15 13.57
N ARG A 531 -26.88 2.40 13.94
CA ARG A 531 -27.89 2.98 13.04
C ARG A 531 -27.83 4.49 13.16
N ASN A 532 -27.74 5.16 12.03
CA ASN A 532 -27.64 6.61 11.97
C ASN A 532 -28.75 7.16 11.08
N HIS A 533 -29.51 8.13 11.58
CA HIS A 533 -30.49 8.82 10.76
C HIS A 533 -29.74 9.52 9.59
N PRO A 534 -30.22 9.45 8.33
CA PRO A 534 -29.46 9.97 7.18
C PRO A 534 -29.11 11.47 7.25
N SER A 535 -29.81 12.25 8.08
CA SER A 535 -29.52 13.68 8.29
C SER A 535 -28.38 13.96 9.28
N ASN A 536 -28.06 13.01 10.18
CA ASN A 536 -27.13 13.22 11.30
C ASN A 536 -25.89 12.32 11.19
N GLN A 537 -25.73 11.59 10.08
CA GLN A 537 -24.62 10.65 9.89
C GLN A 537 -23.27 11.36 9.80
N LYS A 538 -22.29 10.88 10.56
CA LYS A 538 -20.87 11.17 10.29
C LYS A 538 -20.41 10.32 9.12
N LEU A 539 -19.84 10.96 8.11
CA LEU A 539 -19.45 10.30 6.87
C LEU A 539 -17.92 10.25 6.73
N LEU A 540 -17.38 9.12 6.31
CA LEU A 540 -16.01 8.99 5.80
C LEU A 540 -15.74 10.00 4.66
N GLU A 541 -14.49 10.43 4.52
CA GLU A 541 -14.10 11.51 3.59
C GLU A 541 -14.54 11.24 2.14
N HIS A 542 -14.34 10.01 1.66
CA HIS A 542 -14.73 9.59 0.32
C HIS A 542 -16.26 9.42 0.16
N THR A 543 -17.01 9.24 1.25
CA THR A 543 -18.48 9.19 1.22
C THR A 543 -19.09 10.59 1.20
N GLN A 544 -18.55 11.52 2.02
CA GLN A 544 -18.93 12.94 1.99
C GLN A 544 -18.79 13.51 0.58
N ALA A 545 -17.65 13.19 -0.03
CA ALA A 545 -17.32 13.46 -1.41
C ALA A 545 -18.44 13.08 -2.40
N ARG A 546 -18.99 11.87 -2.29
CA ARG A 546 -20.05 11.38 -3.21
C ARG A 546 -21.43 11.98 -2.92
N GLN A 547 -21.77 12.23 -1.64
CA GLN A 547 -23.06 12.85 -1.30
C GLN A 547 -23.19 14.30 -1.81
N LEU A 548 -22.07 15.06 -1.82
CA LEU A 548 -22.02 16.42 -2.35
C LEU A 548 -22.37 16.51 -3.86
N GLU A 549 -22.14 15.44 -4.63
CA GLU A 549 -22.42 15.42 -6.07
C GLU A 549 -23.86 15.03 -6.41
N ASN A 550 -24.42 14.05 -5.69
CA ASN A 550 -25.75 13.50 -5.99
C ASN A 550 -26.91 14.32 -5.41
N GLY A 551 -26.63 15.41 -4.68
CA GLY A 551 -27.65 16.32 -4.14
C GLY A 551 -28.63 15.67 -3.15
N GLY A 552 -28.28 14.53 -2.56
CA GLY A 552 -29.20 13.69 -1.79
C GLY A 552 -28.62 13.17 -0.48
N THR A 553 -29.42 13.32 0.59
CA THR A 553 -29.23 12.77 1.94
C THR A 553 -29.82 11.35 2.03
N GLY A 554 -29.40 10.44 1.16
CA GLY A 554 -29.86 9.06 1.16
C GLY A 554 -29.15 8.20 2.24
N PRO A 555 -29.75 7.08 2.68
CA PRO A 555 -29.10 6.16 3.60
C PRO A 555 -27.87 5.50 2.98
N VAL A 556 -26.80 5.40 3.75
CA VAL A 556 -25.49 4.87 3.33
C VAL A 556 -25.05 3.74 4.25
N VAL A 557 -24.39 2.74 3.67
CA VAL A 557 -23.67 1.72 4.43
C VAL A 557 -22.19 2.06 4.39
N GLN A 558 -21.56 2.21 5.56
CA GLN A 558 -20.14 2.49 5.73
C GLN A 558 -19.51 1.41 6.58
N ILE A 559 -18.47 0.79 6.06
CA ILE A 559 -17.82 -0.38 6.64
C ILE A 559 -16.35 -0.06 6.81
N VAL A 560 -15.87 -0.12 8.03
CA VAL A 560 -14.44 -0.11 8.36
C VAL A 560 -14.07 -1.52 8.82
N SER A 561 -12.95 -2.03 8.36
CA SER A 561 -12.48 -3.34 8.82
C SER A 561 -11.03 -3.28 9.23
N PHE A 562 -10.78 -3.66 10.48
CA PHE A 562 -9.45 -3.78 11.04
C PHE A 562 -8.70 -4.98 10.46
N GLY A 563 -7.37 -4.87 10.44
CA GLY A 563 -6.51 -5.88 9.83
C GLY A 563 -6.56 -5.86 8.31
N SER A 564 -7.04 -4.76 7.71
CA SER A 564 -6.97 -4.55 6.27
C SER A 564 -5.53 -4.41 5.79
N GLU A 565 -4.61 -3.91 6.62
CA GLU A 565 -3.17 -3.91 6.37
C GLU A 565 -2.60 -5.34 6.22
N LEU A 566 -3.34 -6.32 6.76
CA LEU A 566 -3.07 -7.74 6.66
C LEU A 566 -3.86 -8.38 5.52
N SER A 567 -4.46 -7.70 4.57
CA SER A 567 -5.20 -8.35 3.46
C SER A 567 -5.10 -7.44 2.25
N ASN A 568 -5.10 -7.90 0.99
CA ASN A 568 -5.03 -6.99 -0.17
C ASN A 568 -6.34 -6.22 -0.39
N ARG A 569 -6.92 -5.71 0.69
CA ARG A 569 -8.29 -5.29 0.77
C ARG A 569 -8.33 -3.89 1.36
N SER A 570 -9.15 -3.03 0.78
CA SER A 570 -9.30 -1.66 1.26
C SER A 570 -9.78 -1.68 2.73
N PRO A 571 -9.23 -0.82 3.62
CA PRO A 571 -9.68 -0.69 5.01
C PRO A 571 -11.14 -0.29 5.14
N THR A 572 -11.65 0.38 4.11
CA THR A 572 -12.96 0.99 4.12
C THR A 572 -13.76 0.58 2.89
N PHE A 573 -15.06 0.43 3.06
CA PHE A 573 -15.99 0.27 1.97
C PHE A 573 -17.25 1.06 2.28
N ASP A 574 -17.82 1.70 1.27
CA ASP A 574 -19.07 2.40 1.41
C ASP A 574 -19.92 2.31 0.15
N MET A 575 -21.24 2.34 0.32
CA MET A 575 -22.21 2.34 -0.78
C MET A 575 -23.51 3.02 -0.35
N ASN A 576 -24.21 3.62 -1.32
CA ASN A 576 -25.59 4.05 -1.04
C ASN A 576 -26.45 2.80 -0.89
N LEU A 577 -27.37 2.80 0.06
CA LEU A 577 -28.27 1.66 0.24
C LEU A 577 -29.17 1.45 -1.01
N SER A 578 -29.45 2.52 -1.76
CA SER A 578 -30.13 2.46 -3.05
C SER A 578 -29.38 1.64 -4.11
N ASP A 579 -28.06 1.45 -3.99
CA ASP A 579 -27.29 0.60 -4.91
C ASP A 579 -27.68 -0.88 -4.77
N LEU A 580 -28.29 -1.28 -3.64
CA LEU A 580 -28.87 -2.62 -3.43
C LEU A 580 -30.32 -2.72 -3.93
N MET A 581 -30.86 -1.67 -4.55
CA MET A 581 -32.25 -1.60 -5.01
C MET A 581 -32.32 -1.43 -6.53
N ASP A 582 -33.24 -2.16 -7.16
CA ASP A 582 -33.75 -1.86 -8.49
C ASP A 582 -35.20 -1.39 -8.35
N ARG A 583 -35.38 -0.06 -8.38
CA ARG A 583 -36.64 0.63 -8.05
C ARG A 583 -37.06 0.31 -6.60
N ASP A 584 -38.19 -0.36 -6.41
CA ASP A 584 -38.75 -0.70 -5.10
C ASP A 584 -38.41 -2.11 -4.62
N LYS A 585 -37.52 -2.83 -5.33
CA LYS A 585 -37.15 -4.22 -4.99
C LYS A 585 -35.64 -4.36 -4.83
N PRO A 586 -35.17 -5.29 -3.96
CA PRO A 586 -33.75 -5.61 -3.89
C PRO A 586 -33.22 -6.13 -5.24
N ILE A 587 -31.97 -5.78 -5.57
CA ILE A 587 -31.30 -6.33 -6.75
C ILE A 587 -31.15 -7.84 -6.66
N SER A 588 -31.05 -8.52 -7.80
CA SER A 588 -30.76 -9.96 -7.80
C SER A 588 -29.37 -10.25 -7.22
N TYR A 589 -29.19 -11.43 -6.59
CA TYR A 589 -27.87 -11.86 -6.11
C TYR A 589 -26.81 -11.89 -7.20
N LYS A 590 -27.20 -12.18 -8.46
CA LYS A 590 -26.29 -12.13 -9.61
C LYS A 590 -25.75 -10.73 -9.83
N ASN A 591 -26.60 -9.71 -9.82
CA ASN A 591 -26.19 -8.32 -10.00
C ASN A 591 -25.32 -7.84 -8.83
N ALA A 592 -25.66 -8.24 -7.60
CA ALA A 592 -24.84 -7.94 -6.43
C ALA A 592 -23.44 -8.57 -6.54
N ARG A 593 -23.37 -9.84 -6.97
CA ARG A 593 -22.10 -10.52 -7.22
C ARG A 593 -21.26 -9.79 -8.28
N GLU A 594 -21.87 -9.40 -9.39
CA GLU A 594 -21.19 -8.63 -10.44
C GLU A 594 -20.67 -7.29 -9.91
N TYR A 595 -21.47 -6.58 -9.10
CA TYR A 595 -21.08 -5.33 -8.44
C TYR A 595 -19.84 -5.51 -7.55
N PHE A 596 -19.86 -6.46 -6.62
CA PHE A 596 -18.75 -6.69 -5.69
C PHE A 596 -17.51 -7.29 -6.37
N CYS A 597 -17.66 -7.99 -7.50
CA CYS A 597 -16.53 -8.50 -8.29
C CYS A 597 -15.81 -7.42 -9.11
N GLY A 598 -16.41 -6.24 -9.30
CA GLY A 598 -15.84 -5.15 -10.10
C GLY A 598 -14.57 -4.53 -9.52
N ASN A 599 -14.29 -4.72 -8.23
CA ASN A 599 -13.07 -4.24 -7.58
C ASN A 599 -12.47 -5.32 -6.66
N PRO A 600 -11.35 -5.97 -7.05
CA PRO A 600 -10.72 -7.02 -6.25
C PRO A 600 -10.41 -6.60 -4.80
N SER A 601 -9.97 -5.36 -4.59
CA SER A 601 -9.62 -4.83 -3.26
C SER A 601 -10.82 -4.60 -2.33
N GLN A 602 -12.04 -4.55 -2.88
CA GLN A 602 -13.27 -4.32 -2.11
C GLN A 602 -14.21 -5.52 -2.11
N LYS A 603 -13.83 -6.63 -2.75
CA LYS A 603 -14.64 -7.85 -2.83
C LYS A 603 -15.04 -8.40 -1.47
N TRP A 604 -14.21 -8.20 -0.45
CA TRP A 604 -14.49 -8.60 0.93
C TRP A 604 -15.77 -7.97 1.51
N ALA A 605 -16.15 -6.78 1.04
CA ALA A 605 -17.35 -6.11 1.52
C ALA A 605 -18.63 -6.90 1.19
N ALA A 606 -18.58 -7.81 0.21
CA ALA A 606 -19.69 -8.70 -0.12
C ALA A 606 -20.10 -9.60 1.07
N TYR A 607 -19.16 -10.02 1.93
CA TYR A 607 -19.46 -10.81 3.13
C TYR A 607 -20.26 -10.01 4.18
N VAL A 608 -20.12 -8.67 4.17
CA VAL A 608 -20.74 -7.77 5.15
C VAL A 608 -22.00 -7.15 4.55
N ALA A 609 -21.88 -6.37 3.47
CA ALA A 609 -23.02 -5.73 2.79
C ALA A 609 -23.98 -6.75 2.15
N GLY A 610 -23.50 -7.96 1.82
CA GLY A 610 -24.36 -9.04 1.35
C GLY A 610 -25.37 -9.52 2.40
N THR A 611 -25.05 -9.42 3.70
CA THR A 611 -26.00 -9.73 4.78
C THR A 611 -27.23 -8.84 4.72
N ILE A 612 -27.04 -7.55 4.42
CA ILE A 612 -28.10 -6.55 4.26
C ILE A 612 -29.00 -6.96 3.09
N LEU A 613 -28.42 -7.26 1.92
CA LEU A 613 -29.17 -7.70 0.75
C LEU A 613 -29.97 -8.99 1.00
N VAL A 614 -29.38 -9.97 1.69
CA VAL A 614 -30.04 -11.23 2.03
C VAL A 614 -31.20 -10.99 2.99
N LEU A 615 -31.05 -10.13 4.01
CA LEU A 615 -32.17 -9.77 4.90
C LEU A 615 -33.31 -9.07 4.15
N MET A 616 -32.98 -8.17 3.21
CA MET A 616 -33.99 -7.51 2.36
C MET A 616 -34.72 -8.51 1.47
N THR A 617 -34.00 -9.49 0.92
CA THR A 617 -34.54 -10.43 -0.08
C THR A 617 -35.33 -11.57 0.57
N GLU A 618 -34.82 -12.14 1.67
CA GLU A 618 -35.36 -13.36 2.28
C GLU A 618 -36.36 -13.07 3.39
N LEU A 619 -36.22 -11.93 4.07
CA LEU A 619 -37.06 -11.54 5.21
C LEU A 619 -37.85 -10.24 4.98
N ASP A 620 -37.80 -9.66 3.78
CA ASP A 620 -38.49 -8.40 3.40
C ASP A 620 -38.16 -7.22 4.33
N VAL A 621 -36.93 -7.19 4.86
CA VAL A 621 -36.49 -6.12 5.79
C VAL A 621 -36.25 -4.83 5.02
N LYS A 622 -36.80 -3.73 5.54
CA LYS A 622 -36.63 -2.39 4.97
C LYS A 622 -35.65 -1.58 5.81
N PHE A 623 -34.55 -1.20 5.19
CA PHE A 623 -33.54 -0.35 5.79
C PHE A 623 -33.75 1.09 5.32
N ASN A 624 -34.07 2.00 6.24
CA ASN A 624 -34.30 3.43 5.95
C ASN A 624 -33.20 4.33 6.55
N ASP A 625 -32.45 3.78 7.50
CA ASP A 625 -31.34 4.46 8.18
C ASP A 625 -30.01 4.07 7.55
N SER A 626 -29.01 4.92 7.74
CA SER A 626 -27.62 4.59 7.44
C SER A 626 -27.06 3.60 8.46
N MET A 627 -26.04 2.86 8.06
CA MET A 627 -25.35 1.90 8.92
C MET A 627 -23.84 2.17 8.94
N SER A 628 -23.33 2.35 10.15
CA SER A 628 -21.91 2.40 10.47
C SER A 628 -21.47 1.04 11.01
N ILE A 629 -20.58 0.35 10.31
CA ILE A 629 -20.15 -1.01 10.63
C ILE A 629 -18.65 -1.07 10.83
N LEU A 630 -18.20 -1.59 11.98
CA LEU A 630 -16.79 -1.91 12.24
C LEU A 630 -16.62 -3.42 12.37
N VAL A 631 -15.68 -3.99 11.61
CA VAL A 631 -15.33 -5.41 11.64
C VAL A 631 -13.91 -5.61 12.16
N SER A 632 -13.72 -6.42 13.19
CA SER A 632 -12.41 -6.81 13.73
C SER A 632 -12.37 -8.31 13.93
N SER A 633 -11.37 -9.00 13.39
CA SER A 633 -11.31 -10.47 13.46
C SER A 633 -9.90 -10.96 13.77
N ASP A 634 -9.82 -11.83 14.77
CA ASP A 634 -8.61 -12.62 15.08
C ASP A 634 -8.62 -13.97 14.36
N VAL A 635 -9.69 -14.33 13.64
CA VAL A 635 -9.79 -15.60 12.92
C VAL A 635 -8.83 -15.57 11.72
N PRO A 636 -7.88 -16.51 11.62
CA PRO A 636 -6.91 -16.52 10.51
C PRO A 636 -7.57 -16.62 9.14
N GLU A 637 -7.36 -15.61 8.31
CA GLU A 637 -7.91 -15.55 6.96
C GLU A 637 -7.30 -16.61 6.02
N GLY A 638 -8.17 -17.31 5.27
CA GLY A 638 -7.73 -18.23 4.22
C GLY A 638 -6.95 -19.44 4.73
N LYS A 639 -7.13 -19.80 6.00
CA LYS A 639 -6.49 -20.96 6.65
C LYS A 639 -7.42 -22.16 6.80
N GLY A 640 -8.61 -22.13 6.20
CA GLY A 640 -9.60 -23.21 6.31
C GLY A 640 -10.26 -23.31 7.69
N VAL A 641 -10.27 -22.21 8.44
CA VAL A 641 -10.83 -22.11 9.81
C VAL A 641 -12.08 -21.22 9.87
N SER A 642 -12.78 -21.10 8.74
CA SER A 642 -14.08 -20.41 8.60
C SER A 642 -14.08 -18.91 8.89
N SER A 643 -13.03 -18.19 8.49
CA SER A 643 -12.95 -16.74 8.66
C SER A 643 -14.09 -15.97 7.98
N SER A 644 -14.57 -16.42 6.80
CA SER A 644 -15.71 -15.79 6.10
C SER A 644 -17.01 -15.97 6.89
N ALA A 645 -17.32 -17.20 7.29
CA ALA A 645 -18.52 -17.49 8.08
C ALA A 645 -18.55 -16.75 9.42
N SER A 646 -17.42 -16.57 10.11
CA SER A 646 -17.35 -15.74 11.32
C SER A 646 -17.73 -14.28 11.04
N VAL A 647 -17.25 -13.70 9.94
CA VAL A 647 -17.57 -12.32 9.55
C VAL A 647 -19.06 -12.18 9.20
N GLU A 648 -19.60 -13.11 8.40
CA GLU A 648 -21.01 -13.10 8.02
C GLU A 648 -21.93 -13.25 9.22
N VAL A 649 -21.67 -14.23 10.10
CA VAL A 649 -22.50 -14.52 11.28
C VAL A 649 -22.45 -13.37 12.27
N ALA A 650 -21.27 -12.81 12.57
CA ALA A 650 -21.16 -11.65 13.45
C ALA A 650 -21.88 -10.43 12.86
N THR A 651 -21.72 -10.16 11.56
CA THR A 651 -22.40 -9.03 10.90
C THR A 651 -23.91 -9.21 10.92
N MET A 652 -24.40 -10.38 10.48
CA MET A 652 -25.83 -10.69 10.42
C MET A 652 -26.48 -10.58 11.80
N ALA A 653 -25.81 -11.09 12.85
CA ALA A 653 -26.29 -11.00 14.22
C ALA A 653 -26.36 -9.55 14.73
N ALA A 654 -25.33 -8.74 14.48
CA ALA A 654 -25.32 -7.33 14.89
C ALA A 654 -26.39 -6.51 14.15
N VAL A 655 -26.54 -6.71 12.83
CA VAL A 655 -27.57 -6.04 12.03
C VAL A 655 -28.97 -6.50 12.46
N ALA A 656 -29.18 -7.80 12.66
CA ALA A 656 -30.46 -8.32 13.14
C ALA A 656 -30.85 -7.68 14.49
N ALA A 657 -29.90 -7.60 15.44
CA ALA A 657 -30.11 -6.95 16.72
C ALA A 657 -30.44 -5.46 16.57
N ALA A 658 -29.70 -4.72 15.74
CA ALA A 658 -29.92 -3.30 15.50
C ALA A 658 -31.32 -2.96 14.93
N TYR A 659 -31.94 -3.91 14.22
CA TYR A 659 -33.27 -3.77 13.63
C TYR A 659 -34.36 -4.58 14.35
N GLY A 660 -34.07 -5.12 15.54
CA GLY A 660 -35.03 -5.85 16.36
C GLY A 660 -35.51 -7.16 15.74
N LEU A 661 -34.71 -7.77 14.86
CA LEU A 661 -35.03 -9.04 14.21
C LEU A 661 -34.64 -10.21 15.12
N ASN A 662 -35.61 -11.05 15.45
CA ASN A 662 -35.36 -12.27 16.21
C ASN A 662 -35.15 -13.46 15.26
N ILE A 663 -33.90 -13.75 14.93
CA ILE A 663 -33.51 -14.83 14.01
C ILE A 663 -32.88 -15.96 14.83
N ALA A 664 -33.41 -17.18 14.69
CA ALA A 664 -32.84 -18.34 15.36
C ALA A 664 -31.42 -18.64 14.82
N PRO A 665 -30.47 -19.13 15.66
CA PRO A 665 -29.07 -19.34 15.24
C PRO A 665 -28.90 -20.19 13.97
N ARG A 666 -29.73 -21.23 13.83
CA ARG A 666 -29.75 -22.09 12.63
C ARG A 666 -30.15 -21.31 11.38
N ASP A 667 -31.21 -20.52 11.47
CA ASP A 667 -31.71 -19.77 10.32
C ASP A 667 -30.76 -18.62 9.97
N LEU A 668 -30.12 -18.02 10.97
CA LEU A 668 -29.04 -17.05 10.79
C LEU A 668 -27.88 -17.67 10.01
N ALA A 669 -27.45 -18.89 10.36
CA ALA A 669 -26.41 -19.61 9.64
C ALA A 669 -26.80 -19.90 8.18
N LEU A 670 -28.05 -20.29 7.92
CA LEU A 670 -28.55 -20.54 6.56
C LEU A 670 -28.63 -19.25 5.72
N LEU A 671 -28.99 -18.12 6.33
CA LEU A 671 -28.94 -16.82 5.65
C LEU A 671 -27.50 -16.42 5.33
N CYS A 672 -26.55 -16.64 6.25
CA CYS A 672 -25.13 -16.40 5.99
C CYS A 672 -24.60 -17.29 4.86
N GLN A 673 -24.98 -18.57 4.82
CA GLN A 673 -24.63 -19.47 3.73
C GLN A 673 -25.11 -18.93 2.36
N LYS A 674 -26.28 -18.28 2.30
CA LYS A 674 -26.77 -17.63 1.08
C LYS A 674 -25.92 -16.42 0.69
N VAL A 675 -25.40 -15.65 1.65
CA VAL A 675 -24.46 -14.55 1.39
C VAL A 675 -23.23 -15.09 0.66
N GLU A 676 -22.57 -16.11 1.21
CA GLU A 676 -21.35 -16.68 0.64
C GLU A 676 -21.59 -17.29 -0.75
N ASN A 677 -22.64 -18.11 -0.88
CA ASN A 677 -22.91 -18.82 -2.13
C ASN A 677 -23.41 -17.90 -3.26
N HIS A 678 -24.30 -16.95 -2.95
CA HIS A 678 -25.01 -16.19 -3.98
C HIS A 678 -24.48 -14.78 -4.20
N VAL A 679 -24.09 -14.08 -3.13
CA VAL A 679 -23.58 -12.70 -3.23
C VAL A 679 -22.07 -12.70 -3.46
N VAL A 680 -21.31 -13.42 -2.63
CA VAL A 680 -19.85 -13.54 -2.80
C VAL A 680 -19.52 -14.45 -3.99
N GLY A 681 -20.33 -15.50 -4.19
CA GLY A 681 -20.14 -16.47 -5.27
C GLY A 681 -19.11 -17.55 -4.95
N ALA A 682 -18.86 -17.80 -3.67
CA ALA A 682 -17.97 -18.84 -3.18
C ALA A 682 -18.82 -20.07 -2.79
N PRO A 683 -18.69 -21.22 -3.51
CA PRO A 683 -19.42 -22.41 -3.16
C PRO A 683 -18.98 -22.92 -1.78
N CYS A 684 -19.91 -23.00 -0.84
CA CYS A 684 -19.69 -23.53 0.50
C CYS A 684 -20.87 -24.41 0.95
N GLY A 685 -20.59 -25.39 1.80
CA GLY A 685 -21.63 -26.07 2.55
C GLY A 685 -22.11 -25.21 3.73
N VAL A 686 -22.70 -25.83 4.75
CA VAL A 686 -23.38 -25.10 5.84
C VAL A 686 -22.62 -25.20 7.17
N MET A 687 -21.62 -26.09 7.22
CA MET A 687 -20.90 -26.46 8.42
C MET A 687 -20.20 -25.27 9.09
N ASP A 688 -19.61 -24.38 8.29
CA ASP A 688 -18.88 -23.20 8.74
C ASP A 688 -19.79 -22.24 9.51
N GLN A 689 -20.87 -21.79 8.87
CA GLN A 689 -21.86 -20.88 9.46
C GLN A 689 -22.59 -21.51 10.65
N MET A 690 -22.91 -22.79 10.58
CA MET A 690 -23.60 -23.49 11.68
C MET A 690 -22.71 -23.61 12.91
N THR A 691 -21.41 -23.89 12.74
CA THR A 691 -20.48 -23.95 13.88
C THR A 691 -20.29 -22.57 14.50
N SER A 692 -20.16 -21.54 13.67
CA SER A 692 -20.03 -20.15 14.10
C SER A 692 -21.28 -19.66 14.86
N ALA A 693 -22.48 -20.01 14.41
CA ALA A 693 -23.73 -19.53 15.01
C ALA A 693 -24.26 -20.39 16.17
N CYS A 694 -24.08 -21.72 16.13
CA CYS A 694 -24.72 -22.66 17.07
C CYS A 694 -23.72 -23.33 18.03
N GLY A 695 -22.42 -23.10 17.86
CA GLY A 695 -21.39 -23.71 18.67
C GLY A 695 -21.29 -23.13 20.09
N GLU A 696 -20.81 -23.96 21.02
CA GLU A 696 -20.49 -23.53 22.39
C GLU A 696 -19.01 -23.74 22.71
N ALA A 697 -18.47 -22.87 23.55
CA ALA A 697 -17.08 -22.97 24.00
C ALA A 697 -16.82 -24.31 24.70
N ASN A 698 -15.69 -24.95 24.36
CA ASN A 698 -15.26 -26.25 24.90
C ASN A 698 -16.21 -27.42 24.61
N LYS A 699 -17.09 -27.31 23.61
CA LYS A 699 -17.94 -28.42 23.14
C LYS A 699 -17.75 -28.63 21.64
N LEU A 700 -17.85 -29.87 21.22
CA LEU A 700 -17.90 -30.23 19.81
C LEU A 700 -19.35 -30.19 19.33
N LEU A 701 -19.61 -29.46 18.25
CA LEU A 701 -20.90 -29.42 17.58
C LEU A 701 -21.03 -30.63 16.65
N ALA A 702 -21.88 -31.58 17.03
CA ALA A 702 -22.28 -32.68 16.16
C ALA A 702 -23.48 -32.25 15.33
N MET A 703 -23.35 -32.26 14.00
CA MET A 703 -24.44 -31.83 13.11
C MET A 703 -24.46 -32.61 11.81
N VAL A 704 -25.64 -32.72 11.21
CA VAL A 704 -25.82 -33.29 9.86
C VAL A 704 -25.96 -32.13 8.88
N CYS A 705 -25.06 -32.03 7.90
CA CYS A 705 -24.99 -30.87 7.00
C CYS A 705 -26.23 -30.73 6.09
N GLN A 706 -26.95 -31.82 5.81
CA GLN A 706 -28.24 -31.78 5.12
C GLN A 706 -29.27 -32.54 5.96
N PRO A 707 -30.28 -31.87 6.56
CA PRO A 707 -30.81 -30.54 6.25
C PRO A 707 -30.31 -29.41 7.20
N ALA A 708 -29.01 -29.36 7.53
CA ALA A 708 -28.44 -28.46 8.53
C ALA A 708 -29.08 -28.65 9.93
N GLU A 709 -28.95 -29.86 10.48
CA GLU A 709 -29.54 -30.24 11.76
C GLU A 709 -28.45 -30.42 12.82
N VAL A 710 -28.50 -29.62 13.89
CA VAL A 710 -27.67 -29.85 15.08
C VAL A 710 -28.21 -31.05 15.84
N LYS A 711 -27.35 -32.05 16.07
CA LYS A 711 -27.70 -33.26 16.83
C LYS A 711 -27.44 -33.07 18.31
N GLU A 712 -26.23 -32.66 18.67
CA GLU A 712 -25.84 -32.45 20.06
C GLU A 712 -24.57 -31.60 20.18
N LEU A 713 -24.32 -31.09 21.39
CA LEU A 713 -23.07 -30.44 21.78
C LEU A 713 -22.31 -31.39 22.72
N VAL A 714 -21.27 -32.03 22.20
CA VAL A 714 -20.49 -33.04 22.90
C VAL A 714 -19.43 -32.36 23.77
N ALA A 715 -19.49 -32.56 25.09
CA ALA A 715 -18.49 -32.02 26.01
C ALA A 715 -17.11 -32.65 25.76
N ILE A 716 -16.08 -31.81 25.68
CA ILE A 716 -14.69 -32.29 25.55
C ILE A 716 -14.22 -32.77 26.93
N PRO A 717 -13.71 -34.01 27.07
CA PRO A 717 -13.15 -34.49 28.32
C PRO A 717 -12.06 -33.55 28.84
N THR A 718 -12.02 -33.30 30.15
CA THR A 718 -11.13 -32.29 30.76
C THR A 718 -9.64 -32.55 30.52
N HIS A 719 -9.26 -33.80 30.25
CA HIS A 719 -7.89 -34.24 29.94
C HIS A 719 -7.54 -34.20 28.44
N MET A 720 -8.46 -33.77 27.57
CA MET A 720 -8.27 -33.65 26.12
C MET A 720 -8.32 -32.18 25.67
N ARG A 721 -7.52 -31.86 24.64
CA ARG A 721 -7.48 -30.55 23.99
C ARG A 721 -7.24 -30.73 22.49
N PHE A 722 -7.83 -29.85 21.69
CA PHE A 722 -7.62 -29.80 20.24
C PHE A 722 -6.83 -28.54 19.90
N TRP A 723 -5.91 -28.66 18.93
CA TRP A 723 -5.08 -27.56 18.45
C TRP A 723 -5.08 -27.57 16.93
N GLY A 724 -5.35 -26.42 16.32
CA GLY A 724 -5.09 -26.18 14.89
C GLY A 724 -3.67 -25.65 14.71
N LEU A 725 -2.89 -26.28 13.83
CA LEU A 725 -1.54 -25.84 13.48
C LEU A 725 -1.54 -25.41 12.01
N ASP A 726 -1.20 -24.15 11.75
CA ASP A 726 -1.06 -23.63 10.39
C ASP A 726 0.17 -24.28 9.72
N SER A 727 -0.07 -25.04 8.66
CA SER A 727 1.00 -25.72 7.91
C SER A 727 1.85 -24.75 7.07
N GLY A 728 1.40 -23.51 6.89
CA GLY A 728 1.98 -22.54 5.95
C GLY A 728 1.67 -22.87 4.48
N ILE A 729 1.03 -24.01 4.20
CA ILE A 729 0.70 -24.47 2.84
C ILE A 729 -0.71 -24.02 2.50
N ARG A 730 -0.86 -23.37 1.35
CA ARG A 730 -2.17 -22.99 0.80
C ARG A 730 -2.69 -24.08 -0.11
N HIS A 731 -3.87 -24.60 0.18
CA HIS A 731 -4.61 -25.43 -0.75
C HIS A 731 -5.38 -24.49 -1.70
N ARG A 732 -5.08 -24.57 -2.99
CA ARG A 732 -5.77 -23.82 -4.06
C ARG A 732 -7.09 -24.48 -4.42
#